data_AF-A0A1I6C0W5-F1
#
_entry.id   AF-A0A1I6C0W5-F1
#
_cell.length_a   1.000
_cell.length_b   1.000
_cell.length_c   1.000
_cell.angle_alpha   90.00
_cell.angle_beta   90.00
_cell.angle_gamma   90.00
#
_symmetry.space_group_name_H-M   'P 1'
#
loop_
_entity.id
_entity.type
_entity.pdbx_description
1 polymer ?
#
loop_
_entity_poly.entity_id
_entity_poly.type
_entity_poly.pdbx_seq_one_letter_code
_entity_poly.pdbx_strand_id
1 'polypeptide(L)'
;MRETKSVLGEEASLSKIDRLFKEEKTFLVNLYGEEGAGKTFVLNYLGGQYENVTKVISDITDLEYIEFDQQQIYVMDDVDHFYSRDHFKDFIMKIYLHQSFPKIVFTSKNKFFLESIPGVNFYHFEMGNRRFTYQQFRELFELVMNQNAVEMSMVPDFVIKNTYLLSTYCKNFNLVNQISQHIADFIKTRRKIKPNDYISFLNKSNILSKIEKELIIDTKGMKDDDYFFSIRSKDKIEKLCDLILKYYPDEKIMVEVMKNQFQSGFVVDTFRMDMSYKDKILNICLTFDPIELLIKLLGPRDIILELAERNIGEASFTYTIEEKAKLILKNIGMNILDEPKGIEYFRNRFLTNQTLIKKEKLNKEYIIGLGISTFQELEHIFYEMINFYGAYIFESVSKMFKEYNDHNPKNPIQYRRITFGQYISIFQFLNKIKKDDLYQLKFYQLNMDTIITPSIIKMIEGISGLRSFFSHNQRVHNFEIPYDSYINRIDKLYSAVISLMDEIISKNIFPEIIKIKEVIFDEFDRRLFVAMDWKKAEIRFSLSSAYKNIDIYSQYYILREKQRVAINPILIPRNMDANQEKFEGEDYDKSSQTQFKQGNSLIEKISLKDNMKVLDIGCGNGRTTIELWKKNPSIRVDAFDLSESMVERAIQTRDDLQINAEKLQFFTLSALDLDVRDQYDLIFSNASLHWIVESQTMYQKIFHALRSGGEIAIQQGGKNCYMGLHDRVKEAIVQLDYQMYYANWTYPIYYPAKNDYEQLLHSCGFKNIHVESVETDGEEFANLEDNFANAGMLPYIHRLPDPNMKNKLKNTFLELCARNKTDKYTHRLYAFASKE
;
A
#
# COMPACT_ATOMS: atom_id res chain seq x y z
N MET A 1 1.92 7.84 59.84
CA MET A 1 2.70 7.47 58.63
C MET A 1 1.99 6.32 57.93
N ARG A 2 1.15 6.62 56.94
CA ARG A 2 0.71 5.65 55.92
C ARG A 2 1.19 6.25 54.61
N GLU A 3 2.02 5.53 53.88
CA GLU A 3 2.52 5.95 52.57
C GLU A 3 1.35 6.02 51.57
N THR A 4 0.62 7.13 51.57
CA THR A 4 -0.27 7.48 50.47
C THR A 4 0.57 7.99 49.30
N LYS A 5 1.30 7.08 48.64
CA LYS A 5 1.48 7.20 47.19
C LYS A 5 0.06 7.09 46.65
N SER A 6 -0.48 8.11 46.00
CA SER A 6 -1.90 8.18 45.64
C SER A 6 -2.14 7.60 44.24
N VAL A 7 -3.23 6.83 44.06
CA VAL A 7 -3.65 6.27 42.76
C VAL A 7 -4.33 7.37 41.95
N LEU A 8 -3.54 8.31 41.46
CA LEU A 8 -4.10 9.54 40.89
C LEU A 8 -4.55 9.33 39.46
N GLY A 9 -5.76 9.79 39.15
CA GLY A 9 -6.34 9.75 37.80
C GLY A 9 -7.05 8.45 37.43
N GLU A 10 -7.11 7.47 38.33
CA GLU A 10 -7.83 6.20 38.14
C GLU A 10 -9.10 6.11 39.00
N GLU A 11 -9.57 7.22 39.59
CA GLU A 11 -10.71 7.26 40.54
C GLU A 11 -11.99 6.62 39.96
N ALA A 12 -12.26 6.84 38.66
CA ALA A 12 -13.39 6.21 37.98
C ALA A 12 -13.21 4.70 37.80
N SER A 13 -12.00 4.25 37.47
CA SER A 13 -11.64 2.84 37.36
C SER A 13 -11.74 2.17 38.73
N LEU A 14 -11.16 2.80 39.77
CA LEU A 14 -11.20 2.37 41.16
C LEU A 14 -12.62 2.32 41.72
N SER A 15 -13.45 3.33 41.46
CA SER A 15 -14.85 3.34 41.90
C SER A 15 -15.64 2.19 41.27
N LYS A 16 -15.39 1.88 39.99
CA LYS A 16 -16.00 0.72 39.34
C LYS A 16 -15.48 -0.59 39.91
N ILE A 17 -14.16 -0.71 40.12
CA ILE A 17 -13.56 -1.92 40.71
C ILE A 17 -14.07 -2.12 42.15
N ASP A 18 -14.15 -1.07 42.96
CA ASP A 18 -14.71 -1.12 44.33
C ASP A 18 -16.18 -1.56 44.33
N ARG A 19 -16.96 -1.08 43.35
CA ARG A 19 -18.34 -1.53 43.15
C ARG A 19 -18.40 -3.02 42.79
N LEU A 20 -17.55 -3.50 41.87
CA LEU A 20 -17.46 -4.92 41.51
C LEU A 20 -17.07 -5.78 42.73
N PHE A 21 -16.14 -5.32 43.56
CA PHE A 21 -15.72 -6.02 44.76
C PHE A 21 -16.89 -6.25 45.73
N LYS A 22 -17.82 -5.28 45.82
CA LYS A 22 -18.99 -5.31 46.71
C LYS A 22 -20.21 -6.05 46.12
N GLU A 23 -20.49 -5.88 44.83
CA GLU A 23 -21.74 -6.33 44.20
C GLU A 23 -21.65 -7.71 43.54
N GLU A 24 -20.50 -8.05 42.94
CA GLU A 24 -20.35 -9.29 42.19
C GLU A 24 -19.93 -10.44 43.11
N LYS A 25 -20.50 -11.63 42.89
CA LYS A 25 -20.09 -12.84 43.61
C LYS A 25 -18.82 -13.46 43.05
N THR A 26 -18.69 -13.46 41.73
CA THR A 26 -17.53 -14.01 41.00
C THR A 26 -17.21 -13.09 39.82
N PHE A 27 -15.92 -12.82 39.60
CA PHE A 27 -15.50 -12.03 38.45
C PHE A 27 -14.04 -12.30 38.10
N LEU A 28 -13.70 -11.97 36.87
CA LEU A 28 -12.34 -11.84 36.40
C LEU A 28 -12.13 -10.38 35.98
N VAL A 29 -11.08 -9.74 36.48
CA VAL A 29 -10.73 -8.34 36.14
C VAL A 29 -9.32 -8.31 35.59
N ASN A 30 -9.16 -7.82 34.37
CA ASN A 30 -7.87 -7.51 33.79
C ASN A 30 -7.59 -6.01 33.89
N LEU A 31 -6.58 -5.63 34.68
CA LEU A 31 -5.96 -4.32 34.64
C LEU A 31 -4.84 -4.34 33.59
N TYR A 32 -5.09 -3.82 32.39
CA TYR A 32 -4.12 -3.88 31.30
C TYR A 32 -3.56 -2.51 30.94
N GLY A 33 -2.36 -2.44 30.38
CA GLY A 33 -1.72 -1.19 30.00
C GLY A 33 -0.20 -1.33 29.89
N GLU A 34 0.48 -0.31 29.39
CA GLU A 34 1.93 -0.34 29.19
C GLU A 34 2.71 -0.44 30.52
N GLU A 35 4.01 -0.73 30.43
CA GLU A 35 4.89 -0.73 31.61
C GLU A 35 4.92 0.67 32.25
N GLY A 36 4.89 0.73 33.59
CA GLY A 36 4.83 2.02 34.29
C GLY A 36 3.47 2.74 34.20
N ALA A 37 2.44 2.15 33.60
CA ALA A 37 1.07 2.67 33.61
C ALA A 37 0.44 2.75 35.02
N GLY A 38 1.06 2.14 36.03
CA GLY A 38 0.61 2.16 37.43
C GLY A 38 -0.26 0.96 37.83
N LYS A 39 -0.30 -0.11 37.03
CA LYS A 39 -1.11 -1.31 37.27
C LYS A 39 -0.80 -1.99 38.62
N THR A 40 0.48 -2.29 38.86
CA THR A 40 0.97 -2.85 40.13
C THR A 40 0.57 -2.00 41.33
N PHE A 41 0.61 -0.68 41.14
CA PHE A 41 0.26 0.26 42.19
C PHE A 41 -1.25 0.21 42.51
N VAL A 42 -2.11 0.19 41.49
CA VAL A 42 -3.57 -0.03 41.64
C VAL A 42 -3.84 -1.37 42.32
N LEU A 43 -3.17 -2.43 41.88
CA LEU A 43 -3.30 -3.77 42.45
C LEU A 43 -2.92 -3.80 43.94
N ASN A 44 -1.80 -3.19 44.31
CA ASN A 44 -1.35 -3.08 45.71
C ASN A 44 -2.27 -2.17 46.54
N TYR A 45 -2.80 -1.10 45.96
CA TYR A 45 -3.79 -0.24 46.62
C TYR A 45 -5.05 -1.05 46.97
N LEU A 46 -5.59 -1.82 46.02
CA LEU A 46 -6.72 -2.71 46.26
C LEU A 46 -6.39 -3.73 47.35
N GLY A 47 -5.19 -4.32 47.33
CA GLY A 47 -4.75 -5.26 48.37
C GLY A 47 -4.61 -4.67 49.78
N GLY A 48 -4.45 -3.35 49.91
CA GLY A 48 -4.41 -2.67 51.20
C GLY A 48 -5.75 -2.18 51.73
N GLN A 49 -6.83 -2.21 50.92
CA GLN A 49 -8.15 -1.67 51.29
C GLN A 49 -9.15 -2.72 51.79
N TYR A 50 -8.95 -4.00 51.44
CA TYR A 50 -9.86 -5.09 51.82
C TYR A 50 -9.11 -6.15 52.62
N GLU A 51 -9.73 -6.65 53.69
CA GLU A 51 -9.13 -7.63 54.61
C GLU A 51 -9.02 -9.05 54.02
N ASN A 52 -9.72 -9.33 52.92
CA ASN A 52 -9.83 -10.63 52.24
C ASN A 52 -9.13 -10.67 50.87
N VAL A 53 -7.99 -9.98 50.73
CA VAL A 53 -7.18 -10.02 49.49
C VAL A 53 -5.97 -10.93 49.68
N THR A 54 -5.87 -11.96 48.86
CA THR A 54 -4.74 -12.89 48.80
C THR A 54 -3.90 -12.62 47.56
N LYS A 55 -2.62 -12.29 47.75
CA LYS A 55 -1.67 -12.13 46.63
C LYS A 55 -1.15 -13.49 46.20
N VAL A 56 -1.34 -13.84 44.94
CA VAL A 56 -0.79 -15.05 44.35
C VAL A 56 0.55 -14.71 43.73
N ILE A 57 1.64 -15.24 44.30
CA ILE A 57 2.99 -15.09 43.75
C ILE A 57 3.14 -16.09 42.61
N SER A 58 3.64 -15.60 41.49
CA SER A 58 3.48 -16.14 40.14
C SER A 58 4.51 -17.18 39.72
N ASP A 59 5.20 -17.83 40.67
CA ASP A 59 6.27 -18.79 40.41
C ASP A 59 5.90 -20.24 40.81
N ILE A 60 4.61 -20.59 40.71
CA ILE A 60 4.10 -21.85 41.25
C ILE A 60 3.95 -22.87 40.12
N THR A 61 4.93 -23.77 40.02
CA THR A 61 4.85 -25.04 39.26
C THR A 61 3.85 -26.04 39.84
N ASP A 62 3.36 -25.82 41.07
CA ASP A 62 2.49 -26.75 41.80
C ASP A 62 1.11 -26.15 42.10
N LEU A 63 0.30 -25.93 41.06
CA LEU A 63 -1.07 -25.43 41.18
C LEU A 63 -2.10 -26.51 41.55
N GLU A 64 -1.70 -27.78 41.64
CA GLU A 64 -2.58 -28.88 42.06
C GLU A 64 -3.01 -28.81 43.54
N TYR A 65 -2.46 -27.86 44.32
CA TYR A 65 -2.69 -27.77 45.77
C TYR A 65 -3.26 -26.43 46.28
N ILE A 66 -3.63 -25.48 45.40
CA ILE A 66 -4.24 -24.21 45.84
C ILE A 66 -5.77 -24.37 45.87
N GLU A 67 -6.34 -24.44 47.08
CA GLU A 67 -7.79 -24.32 47.27
C GLU A 67 -8.20 -22.84 47.18
N PHE A 68 -9.12 -22.52 46.27
CA PHE A 68 -9.61 -21.15 46.08
C PHE A 68 -10.87 -20.91 46.91
N ASP A 69 -10.81 -19.99 47.86
CA ASP A 69 -11.97 -19.57 48.66
C ASP A 69 -12.76 -18.49 47.91
N GLN A 70 -14.07 -18.73 47.72
CA GLN A 70 -14.97 -17.78 47.08
C GLN A 70 -15.15 -16.46 47.84
N GLN A 71 -14.85 -16.45 49.13
CA GLN A 71 -14.88 -15.23 49.94
C GLN A 71 -13.60 -14.40 49.80
N GLN A 72 -12.56 -14.94 49.16
CA GLN A 72 -11.28 -14.26 48.95
C GLN A 72 -11.19 -13.60 47.57
N ILE A 73 -10.38 -12.55 47.50
CA ILE A 73 -10.03 -11.84 46.27
C ILE A 73 -8.57 -12.15 45.96
N TYR A 74 -8.34 -12.79 44.82
CA TYR A 74 -7.00 -13.18 44.39
C TYR A 74 -6.43 -12.11 43.47
N VAL A 75 -5.24 -11.60 43.80
CA VAL A 75 -4.54 -10.60 43.00
C VAL A 75 -3.26 -11.20 42.40
N MET A 76 -3.08 -11.05 41.08
CA MET A 76 -1.92 -11.54 40.33
C MET A 76 -1.25 -10.38 39.58
N ASP A 77 0.02 -10.13 39.82
CA ASP A 77 0.73 -9.04 39.15
C ASP A 77 1.62 -9.57 38.02
N ASP A 78 1.69 -8.81 36.93
CA ASP A 78 2.55 -9.03 35.77
C ASP A 78 2.42 -10.43 35.16
N VAL A 79 1.19 -10.88 34.89
CA VAL A 79 0.94 -12.27 34.47
C VAL A 79 1.65 -12.63 33.17
N ASP A 80 1.90 -11.66 32.29
CA ASP A 80 2.62 -11.88 31.02
C ASP A 80 4.10 -12.21 31.22
N HIS A 81 4.67 -11.95 32.41
CA HIS A 81 6.03 -12.37 32.74
C HIS A 81 6.11 -13.87 33.01
N PHE A 82 5.05 -14.46 33.57
CA PHE A 82 5.04 -15.82 34.09
C PHE A 82 4.26 -16.80 33.20
N TYR A 83 3.28 -16.30 32.46
CA TYR A 83 2.39 -17.13 31.65
C TYR A 83 2.36 -16.66 30.19
N SER A 84 2.38 -17.61 29.27
CA SER A 84 1.88 -17.35 27.91
C SER A 84 0.37 -17.13 27.98
N ARG A 85 -0.21 -16.48 26.97
CA ARG A 85 -1.66 -16.22 26.92
C ARG A 85 -2.48 -17.51 26.99
N ASP A 86 -2.04 -18.56 26.29
CA ASP A 86 -2.73 -19.85 26.27
C ASP A 86 -2.56 -20.59 27.59
N HIS A 87 -1.37 -20.57 28.20
CA HIS A 87 -1.15 -21.15 29.53
C HIS A 87 -1.97 -20.42 30.60
N PHE A 88 -2.09 -19.09 30.52
CA PHE A 88 -2.94 -18.34 31.44
C PHE A 88 -4.43 -18.62 31.22
N LYS A 89 -4.85 -18.82 29.96
CA LYS A 89 -6.21 -19.27 29.63
C LYS A 89 -6.48 -20.65 30.24
N ASP A 90 -5.60 -21.61 30.03
CA ASP A 90 -5.71 -22.96 30.59
C ASP A 90 -5.73 -22.93 32.11
N PHE A 91 -4.92 -22.06 32.72
CA PHE A 91 -4.91 -21.82 34.17
C PHE A 91 -6.27 -21.33 34.68
N ILE A 92 -6.84 -20.29 34.08
CA ILE A 92 -8.16 -19.76 34.45
C ILE A 92 -9.26 -20.82 34.22
N MET A 93 -9.17 -21.60 33.14
CA MET A 93 -10.12 -22.68 32.86
C MET A 93 -10.02 -23.83 33.88
N LYS A 94 -8.83 -24.18 34.35
CA LYS A 94 -8.65 -25.17 35.42
C LYS A 94 -9.27 -24.71 36.74
N ILE A 95 -9.13 -23.44 37.10
CA ILE A 95 -9.80 -22.85 38.28
C ILE A 95 -11.32 -22.98 38.15
N TYR A 96 -11.87 -22.70 36.97
CA TYR A 96 -13.31 -22.83 36.71
C TYR A 96 -13.81 -24.28 36.79
N LEU A 97 -13.03 -25.25 36.29
CA LEU A 97 -13.45 -26.65 36.24
C LEU A 97 -13.38 -27.36 37.60
N HIS A 98 -12.49 -26.93 38.50
CA HIS A 98 -12.28 -27.62 39.78
C HIS A 98 -13.12 -27.08 40.95
N GLN A 99 -13.67 -25.85 40.88
CA GLN A 99 -14.43 -25.23 41.99
C GLN A 99 -15.42 -24.15 41.51
N SER A 100 -16.14 -23.53 42.44
CA SER A 100 -16.95 -22.35 42.19
C SER A 100 -16.05 -21.09 42.08
N PHE A 101 -16.00 -20.48 40.89
CA PHE A 101 -14.99 -19.49 40.49
C PHE A 101 -14.81 -18.32 41.49
N PRO A 102 -13.57 -17.98 41.93
CA PRO A 102 -13.33 -16.91 42.89
C PRO A 102 -13.29 -15.52 42.23
N LYS A 103 -13.10 -14.46 43.03
CA LYS A 103 -12.85 -13.10 42.53
C LYS A 103 -11.37 -12.97 42.17
N ILE A 104 -11.05 -12.72 40.91
CA ILE A 104 -9.65 -12.61 40.44
C ILE A 104 -9.41 -11.24 39.80
N VAL A 105 -8.35 -10.56 40.22
CA VAL A 105 -7.81 -9.36 39.57
C VAL A 105 -6.39 -9.63 39.14
N PHE A 106 -6.06 -9.36 37.88
CA PHE A 106 -4.70 -9.52 37.40
C PHE A 106 -4.23 -8.35 36.56
N THR A 107 -2.91 -8.14 36.50
CA THR A 107 -2.31 -7.11 35.64
C THR A 107 -1.62 -7.73 34.43
N SER A 108 -1.77 -7.07 33.28
CA SER A 108 -1.15 -7.49 32.01
C SER A 108 -0.74 -6.29 31.15
N LYS A 109 0.09 -6.51 30.13
CA LYS A 109 0.47 -5.55 29.10
C LYS A 109 -0.70 -5.29 28.15
N ASN A 110 -1.43 -6.33 27.78
CA ASN A 110 -2.46 -6.29 26.74
C ASN A 110 -3.83 -6.74 27.26
N LYS A 111 -4.89 -6.33 26.58
CA LYS A 111 -6.23 -6.83 26.86
C LYS A 111 -6.30 -8.34 26.63
N PHE A 112 -6.40 -9.08 27.74
CA PHE A 112 -6.62 -10.53 27.77
C PHE A 112 -8.05 -10.84 27.32
N PHE A 113 -8.22 -11.83 26.44
CA PHE A 113 -9.52 -12.29 25.95
C PHE A 113 -9.66 -13.76 26.30
N LEU A 114 -10.84 -14.11 26.81
CA LEU A 114 -11.21 -15.45 27.19
C LEU A 114 -12.58 -15.73 26.57
N GLU A 115 -12.81 -16.97 26.12
CA GLU A 115 -14.15 -17.39 25.72
C GLU A 115 -15.11 -17.23 26.89
N SER A 116 -16.39 -16.93 26.62
CA SER A 116 -17.36 -16.66 27.66
C SER A 116 -17.49 -17.85 28.62
N ILE A 117 -17.08 -17.67 29.87
CA ILE A 117 -17.27 -18.65 30.94
C ILE A 117 -18.67 -18.45 31.53
N PRO A 118 -19.56 -19.46 31.50
CA PRO A 118 -20.89 -19.35 32.08
C PRO A 118 -20.84 -18.96 33.57
N GLY A 119 -21.51 -17.87 33.92
CA GLY A 119 -21.64 -17.39 35.29
C GLY A 119 -20.49 -16.54 35.83
N VAL A 120 -19.44 -16.29 35.03
CA VAL A 120 -18.30 -15.44 35.42
C VAL A 120 -18.28 -14.18 34.58
N ASN A 121 -18.37 -13.02 35.23
CA ASN A 121 -18.29 -11.73 34.56
C ASN A 121 -16.82 -11.33 34.34
N PHE A 122 -16.48 -10.99 33.10
CA PHE A 122 -15.13 -10.57 32.73
C PHE A 122 -15.07 -9.07 32.43
N TYR A 123 -14.21 -8.34 33.15
CA TYR A 123 -14.04 -6.90 33.02
C TYR A 123 -12.61 -6.55 32.63
N HIS A 124 -12.47 -5.47 31.87
CA HIS A 124 -11.18 -4.94 31.46
C HIS A 124 -11.09 -3.46 31.79
N PHE A 125 -10.01 -3.07 32.45
CA PHE A 125 -9.70 -1.68 32.73
C PHE A 125 -8.33 -1.35 32.15
N GLU A 126 -8.32 -0.40 31.21
CA GLU A 126 -7.07 0.14 30.67
C GLU A 126 -6.50 1.12 31.69
N MET A 127 -5.31 0.82 32.20
CA MET A 127 -4.57 1.67 33.13
C MET A 127 -3.61 2.56 32.34
N GLY A 128 -3.43 3.80 32.78
CA GLY A 128 -2.46 4.73 32.18
C GLY A 128 -3.06 5.77 31.22
N ASN A 129 -4.37 5.71 30.95
CA ASN A 129 -5.09 6.72 30.17
C ASN A 129 -5.70 7.79 31.10
N ARG A 130 -4.85 8.37 31.96
CA ARG A 130 -5.26 9.33 33.00
C ARG A 130 -5.70 10.64 32.36
N ARG A 131 -6.87 11.14 32.74
CA ARG A 131 -7.35 12.48 32.38
C ARG A 131 -7.39 13.35 33.62
N PHE A 132 -6.49 14.32 33.69
CA PHE A 132 -6.52 15.35 34.73
C PHE A 132 -7.02 16.65 34.10
N THR A 133 -7.90 17.37 34.79
CA THR A 133 -7.99 18.81 34.57
C THR A 133 -6.72 19.48 35.08
N TYR A 134 -6.41 20.68 34.58
CA TYR A 134 -5.26 21.46 35.09
C TYR A 134 -5.34 21.66 36.61
N GLN A 135 -6.55 21.88 37.14
CA GLN A 135 -6.78 22.07 38.57
C GLN A 135 -6.49 20.79 39.37
N GLN A 136 -7.00 19.63 38.93
CA GLN A 136 -6.70 18.34 39.56
C GLN A 136 -5.21 18.00 39.51
N PHE A 137 -4.54 18.30 38.39
CA PHE A 137 -3.10 18.11 38.31
C PHE A 137 -2.33 19.07 39.21
N ARG A 138 -2.78 20.31 39.36
CA ARG A 138 -2.15 21.30 40.25
C ARG A 138 -2.21 20.86 41.70
N GLU A 139 -3.35 20.37 42.17
CA GLU A 139 -3.52 19.81 43.52
C GLU A 139 -2.59 18.63 43.75
N LEU A 140 -2.44 17.76 42.74
CA LEU A 140 -1.45 16.70 42.76
C LEU A 140 -0.02 17.25 42.86
N PHE A 141 0.35 18.16 41.97
CA PHE A 141 1.69 18.72 41.92
C PHE A 141 2.05 19.39 43.26
N GLU A 142 1.08 20.06 43.89
CA GLU A 142 1.20 20.63 45.23
C GLU A 142 1.47 19.59 46.32
N LEU A 143 0.80 18.43 46.29
CA LEU A 143 1.11 17.32 47.22
C LEU A 143 2.58 16.89 47.10
N VAL A 144 3.11 16.77 45.88
CA VAL A 144 4.51 16.40 45.64
C VAL A 144 5.47 17.49 46.12
N MET A 145 5.16 18.77 45.88
CA MET A 145 5.97 19.90 46.36
C MET A 145 6.02 19.95 47.89
N ASN A 146 4.86 19.80 48.55
CA ASN A 146 4.73 19.82 50.01
C ASN A 146 5.50 18.65 50.66
N GLN A 147 5.46 17.44 50.07
CA GLN A 147 6.25 16.30 50.53
C GLN A 147 7.76 16.56 50.49
N ASN A 148 8.22 17.44 49.60
CA ASN A 148 9.63 17.82 49.44
C ASN A 148 9.99 19.13 50.16
N ALA A 149 9.07 19.67 50.97
CA ALA A 149 9.19 20.93 51.70
C ALA A 149 9.39 22.16 50.79
N VAL A 150 8.67 22.20 49.67
CA VAL A 150 8.63 23.34 48.73
C VAL A 150 7.24 23.99 48.79
N GLU A 151 7.18 25.28 49.11
CA GLU A 151 5.92 26.03 49.07
C GLU A 151 5.50 26.35 47.63
N MET A 152 4.20 26.20 47.33
CA MET A 152 3.66 26.50 46.00
C MET A 152 3.84 27.96 45.56
N SER A 153 4.02 28.89 46.49
CA SER A 153 4.35 30.30 46.24
C SER A 153 5.70 30.47 45.52
N MET A 154 6.62 29.52 45.68
CA MET A 154 7.96 29.51 45.07
C MET A 154 7.98 28.89 43.68
N VAL A 155 6.91 28.19 43.29
CA VAL A 155 6.81 27.46 42.03
C VAL A 155 6.26 28.38 40.94
N PRO A 156 7.04 28.72 39.89
CA PRO A 156 6.50 29.49 38.79
C PRO A 156 5.38 28.74 38.05
N ASP A 157 4.34 29.44 37.65
CA ASP A 157 3.17 28.85 36.97
C ASP A 157 3.55 28.09 35.68
N PHE A 158 4.59 28.54 34.97
CA PHE A 158 5.08 27.83 33.79
C PHE A 158 5.66 26.44 34.11
N VAL A 159 6.22 26.22 35.29
CA VAL A 159 6.75 24.91 35.70
C VAL A 159 5.61 23.93 35.88
N ILE A 160 4.53 24.37 36.55
CA ILE A 160 3.31 23.58 36.76
C ILE A 160 2.68 23.22 35.41
N LYS A 161 2.53 24.22 34.55
CA LYS A 161 1.96 24.08 33.20
C LYS A 161 2.74 23.13 32.30
N ASN A 162 4.06 23.19 32.29
CA ASN A 162 4.89 22.26 31.50
C ASN A 162 4.84 20.84 32.06
N THR A 163 4.82 20.68 33.38
CA THR A 163 4.71 19.35 34.00
C THR A 163 3.32 18.75 33.78
N TYR A 164 2.28 19.58 33.81
CA TYR A 164 0.93 19.17 33.42
C TYR A 164 0.91 18.70 31.97
N LEU A 165 1.47 19.49 31.04
CA LEU A 165 1.55 19.10 29.65
C LEU A 165 2.29 17.76 29.50
N LEU A 166 3.44 17.59 30.15
CA LEU A 166 4.16 16.32 30.15
C LEU A 166 3.29 15.14 30.63
N SER A 167 2.52 15.34 31.71
CA SER A 167 1.62 14.34 32.26
C SER A 167 0.50 13.90 31.31
N THR A 168 0.09 14.79 30.39
CA THR A 168 -0.95 14.49 29.39
C THR A 168 -0.45 13.65 28.21
N TYR A 169 0.86 13.64 27.96
CA TYR A 169 1.45 12.89 26.85
C TYR A 169 2.22 11.64 27.31
N CYS A 170 2.73 11.61 28.55
CA CYS A 170 3.51 10.49 29.07
C CYS A 170 2.59 9.42 29.67
N LYS A 171 2.54 8.24 29.03
CA LYS A 171 1.76 7.08 29.52
C LYS A 171 2.35 6.49 30.80
N ASN A 172 3.67 6.56 30.96
CA ASN A 172 4.38 6.13 32.16
C ASN A 172 4.37 7.22 33.23
N PHE A 173 3.34 7.22 34.06
CA PHE A 173 3.16 8.25 35.09
C PHE A 173 4.18 8.18 36.23
N ASN A 174 4.87 7.05 36.41
CA ASN A 174 6.00 6.97 37.34
C ASN A 174 7.10 7.95 36.92
N LEU A 175 7.34 8.12 35.62
CA LEU A 175 8.29 9.12 35.12
C LEU A 175 7.82 10.54 35.43
N VAL A 176 6.53 10.84 35.24
CA VAL A 176 5.94 12.16 35.60
C VAL A 176 6.13 12.48 37.08
N ASN A 177 5.94 11.49 37.96
CA ASN A 177 6.14 11.66 39.39
C ASN A 177 7.63 11.86 39.76
N GLN A 178 8.54 11.06 39.19
CA GLN A 178 9.99 11.24 39.37
C GLN A 178 10.44 12.64 38.94
N ILE A 179 9.89 13.14 37.84
CA ILE A 179 10.18 14.48 37.34
C ILE A 179 9.69 15.56 38.29
N SER A 180 8.46 15.41 38.79
CA SER A 180 7.91 16.33 39.80
C SER A 180 8.79 16.39 41.05
N GLN A 181 9.35 15.25 41.50
CA GLN A 181 10.28 15.20 42.63
C GLN A 181 11.60 15.93 42.32
N HIS A 182 12.21 15.65 41.18
CA HIS A 182 13.45 16.34 40.77
C HIS A 182 13.25 17.85 40.58
N ILE A 183 12.07 18.27 40.10
CA ILE A 183 11.70 19.69 40.01
C ILE A 183 11.63 20.31 41.41
N ALA A 184 11.08 19.61 42.41
CA ALA A 184 11.05 20.10 43.79
C ALA A 184 12.47 20.35 44.33
N ASP A 185 13.39 19.40 44.13
CA ASP A 185 14.80 19.55 44.51
C ASP A 185 15.47 20.74 43.82
N PHE A 186 15.19 20.91 42.52
CA PHE A 186 15.71 22.04 41.74
C PHE A 186 15.21 23.39 42.28
N ILE A 187 13.93 23.49 42.63
CA ILE A 187 13.32 24.70 43.19
C ILE A 187 13.92 25.04 44.54
N LYS A 188 14.14 24.04 45.40
CA LYS A 188 14.69 24.20 46.74
C LYS A 188 16.06 24.88 46.76
N THR A 189 16.85 24.73 45.70
CA THR A 189 18.22 25.27 45.62
C THR A 189 18.30 26.68 45.01
N ARG A 190 17.18 27.30 44.60
CA ARG A 190 17.19 28.58 43.87
C ARG A 190 16.09 29.54 44.33
N ARG A 191 16.42 30.83 44.47
CA ARG A 191 15.46 31.88 44.86
C ARG A 191 14.50 32.32 43.74
N LYS A 192 14.88 32.18 42.46
CA LYS A 192 14.07 32.55 41.31
C LYS A 192 14.46 31.71 40.09
N ILE A 193 13.48 31.09 39.44
CA ILE A 193 13.71 30.22 38.28
C ILE A 193 13.24 30.94 37.03
N LYS A 194 14.15 31.09 36.05
CA LYS A 194 13.80 31.53 34.71
C LYS A 194 13.53 30.32 33.80
N PRO A 195 12.78 30.49 32.69
CA PRO A 195 12.55 29.41 31.73
C PRO A 195 13.84 28.75 31.23
N ASN A 196 14.86 29.54 30.91
CA ASN A 196 16.16 29.01 30.47
C ASN A 196 16.88 28.17 31.54
N ASP A 197 16.73 28.52 32.82
CA ASP A 197 17.26 27.73 33.94
C ASP A 197 16.55 26.38 34.05
N TYR A 198 15.22 26.38 33.87
CA TYR A 198 14.38 25.18 33.88
C TYR A 198 14.68 24.26 32.70
N ILE A 199 14.82 24.79 31.48
CA ILE A 199 15.22 24.02 30.29
C ILE A 199 16.62 23.43 30.48
N SER A 200 17.58 24.22 30.97
CA SER A 200 18.94 23.74 31.23
C SER A 200 18.95 22.60 32.25
N PHE A 201 18.14 22.71 33.31
CA PHE A 201 17.97 21.66 34.31
C PHE A 201 17.40 20.37 33.70
N LEU A 202 16.31 20.47 32.95
CA LEU A 202 15.67 19.31 32.32
C LEU A 202 16.60 18.57 31.33
N ASN A 203 17.42 19.32 30.59
CA ASN A 203 18.42 18.77 29.67
C ASN A 203 19.62 18.13 30.40
N LYS A 204 20.13 18.75 31.49
CA LYS A 204 21.33 18.26 32.21
C LYS A 204 21.07 17.07 33.13
N SER A 205 19.86 16.96 33.66
CA SER A 205 19.49 15.92 34.63
C SER A 205 19.20 14.57 34.00
N ASN A 206 19.34 14.43 32.67
CA ASN A 206 18.86 13.29 31.88
C ASN A 206 17.36 12.97 32.10
N ILE A 207 16.60 13.88 32.71
CA ILE A 207 15.18 13.74 32.98
C ILE A 207 14.40 13.57 31.67
N LEU A 208 14.66 14.44 30.69
CA LEU A 208 13.99 14.39 29.40
C LEU A 208 14.40 13.14 28.61
N SER A 209 15.67 12.71 28.69
CA SER A 209 16.17 11.53 27.97
C SER A 209 15.38 10.24 28.27
N LYS A 210 14.81 10.11 29.48
CA LYS A 210 13.98 8.95 29.86
C LYS A 210 12.62 8.95 29.16
N ILE A 211 12.05 10.12 28.90
CA ILE A 211 10.74 10.29 28.24
C ILE A 211 10.88 10.53 26.74
N GLU A 212 12.04 11.00 26.28
CA GLU A 212 12.39 11.16 24.87
C GLU A 212 12.33 9.85 24.09
N LYS A 213 12.28 8.68 24.74
CA LYS A 213 11.98 7.41 24.07
C LYS A 213 10.56 7.37 23.46
N GLU A 214 9.61 8.08 24.07
CA GLU A 214 8.19 8.05 23.70
C GLU A 214 7.67 9.39 23.17
N LEU A 215 8.28 10.50 23.59
CA LEU A 215 7.83 11.86 23.28
C LEU A 215 8.92 12.65 22.54
N ILE A 216 8.48 13.65 21.79
CA ILE A 216 9.33 14.74 21.30
C ILE A 216 8.98 15.97 22.10
N ILE A 217 10.02 16.59 22.64
CA ILE A 217 9.95 17.76 23.49
C ILE A 217 10.79 18.84 22.81
N ASP A 218 10.13 19.80 22.17
CA ASP A 218 10.81 20.94 21.55
C ASP A 218 10.83 22.13 22.52
N THR A 219 12.05 22.57 22.79
CA THR A 219 12.38 23.69 23.68
C THR A 219 12.97 24.88 22.91
N LYS A 220 13.06 24.82 21.58
CA LYS A 220 13.63 25.88 20.73
C LYS A 220 12.61 26.98 20.45
N GLY A 221 13.07 28.24 20.48
CA GLY A 221 12.25 29.40 20.12
C GLY A 221 11.31 29.91 21.22
N MET A 222 11.48 29.46 22.46
CA MET A 222 10.75 30.01 23.61
C MET A 222 11.13 31.48 23.77
N LYS A 223 10.14 32.37 23.57
CA LYS A 223 10.27 33.80 23.90
C LYS A 223 10.07 33.95 25.40
N ASP A 224 10.58 35.03 25.98
CA ASP A 224 10.43 35.33 27.42
C ASP A 224 8.96 35.48 27.87
N ASP A 225 7.99 35.38 26.96
CA ASP A 225 6.56 35.57 27.18
C ASP A 225 5.75 34.26 26.96
N ASP A 226 6.34 33.24 26.32
CA ASP A 226 5.68 31.98 25.96
C ASP A 226 6.46 30.79 26.52
N TYR A 227 5.98 30.27 27.65
CA TYR A 227 6.74 29.38 28.51
C TYR A 227 6.41 27.90 28.33
N PHE A 228 5.67 27.51 27.29
CA PHE A 228 5.25 26.12 27.10
C PHE A 228 6.16 25.36 26.14
N PHE A 229 6.55 24.14 26.52
CA PHE A 229 7.18 23.19 25.61
C PHE A 229 6.17 22.75 24.56
N SER A 230 6.66 22.49 23.36
CA SER A 230 5.89 21.68 22.41
C SER A 230 6.15 20.21 22.75
N ILE A 231 5.11 19.52 23.22
CA ILE A 231 5.17 18.09 23.54
C ILE A 231 4.20 17.35 22.61
N ARG A 232 4.72 16.30 21.97
CA ARG A 232 3.90 15.34 21.24
C ARG A 232 4.46 13.94 21.38
N SER A 233 3.60 12.94 21.20
CA SER A 233 4.06 11.56 21.05
C SER A 233 4.89 11.41 19.78
N LYS A 234 5.91 10.55 19.85
CA LYS A 234 6.60 10.09 18.64
C LYS A 234 5.64 9.32 17.76
N ASP A 235 5.69 9.61 16.48
CA ASP A 235 5.02 8.77 15.50
C ASP A 235 5.76 7.43 15.31
N LYS A 236 5.17 6.55 14.52
CA LYS A 236 5.67 5.19 14.33
C LYS A 236 7.02 5.17 13.59
N ILE A 237 7.21 6.11 12.67
CA ILE A 237 8.43 6.24 11.86
C ILE A 237 9.58 6.78 12.73
N GLU A 238 9.28 7.72 13.62
CA GLU A 238 10.26 8.25 14.57
C GLU A 238 10.73 7.17 15.55
N LYS A 239 9.82 6.30 16.00
CA LYS A 239 10.17 5.14 16.82
C LYS A 239 11.00 4.11 16.05
N LEU A 240 10.73 3.91 14.76
CA LEU A 240 11.58 3.09 13.88
C LEU A 240 12.97 3.72 13.69
N CYS A 241 13.04 5.04 13.53
CA CYS A 241 14.29 5.80 13.44
C CYS A 241 15.14 5.63 14.70
N ASP A 242 14.54 5.74 15.89
CA ASP A 242 15.28 5.51 17.14
C ASP A 242 15.78 4.06 17.25
N LEU A 243 15.00 3.08 16.77
CA LEU A 243 15.42 1.67 16.75
C LEU A 243 16.65 1.46 15.85
N ILE A 244 16.68 2.06 14.67
CA ILE A 244 17.86 1.93 13.78
C ILE A 244 19.06 2.64 14.38
N LEU A 245 18.88 3.86 14.92
CA LEU A 245 19.94 4.62 15.57
C LEU A 245 20.54 3.90 16.78
N LYS A 246 19.75 3.06 17.48
CA LYS A 246 20.23 2.21 18.56
C LYS A 246 21.31 1.23 18.08
N TYR A 247 21.09 0.59 16.93
CA TYR A 247 22.04 -0.40 16.37
C TYR A 247 23.12 0.26 15.50
N TYR A 248 22.82 1.42 14.92
CA TYR A 248 23.71 2.17 14.03
C TYR A 248 23.88 3.62 14.51
N PRO A 249 24.56 3.85 15.65
CA PRO A 249 24.77 5.20 16.18
C PRO A 249 25.83 5.99 15.39
N ASP A 250 26.67 5.32 14.61
CA ASP A 250 27.73 5.94 13.80
C ASP A 250 27.30 6.06 12.32
N GLU A 251 27.32 7.30 11.83
CA GLU A 251 26.95 7.64 10.45
C GLU A 251 27.82 6.94 9.39
N LYS A 252 29.13 6.80 9.62
CA LYS A 252 30.03 6.18 8.63
C LYS A 252 29.75 4.70 8.49
N ILE A 253 29.54 4.01 9.61
CA ILE A 253 29.18 2.58 9.64
C ILE A 253 27.84 2.39 8.93
N MET A 254 26.86 3.22 9.24
CA MET A 254 25.55 3.14 8.60
C MET A 254 25.64 3.34 7.08
N VAL A 255 26.42 4.31 6.59
CA VAL A 255 26.64 4.51 5.15
C VAL A 255 27.23 3.26 4.49
N GLU A 256 28.21 2.62 5.13
CA GLU A 256 28.86 1.42 4.60
C GLU A 256 27.92 0.21 4.60
N VAL A 257 27.16 0.02 5.68
CA VAL A 257 26.16 -1.05 5.77
C VAL A 257 25.03 -0.82 4.78
N MET A 258 24.52 0.40 4.64
CA MET A 258 23.50 0.75 3.65
C MET A 258 24.02 0.51 2.22
N LYS A 259 25.27 0.89 1.91
CA LYS A 259 25.90 0.57 0.61
C LYS A 259 25.94 -0.94 0.35
N ASN A 260 26.28 -1.74 1.37
CA ASN A 260 26.47 -3.17 1.20
C ASN A 260 25.14 -3.94 1.15
N GLN A 261 24.16 -3.57 1.97
CA GLN A 261 22.89 -4.29 2.11
C GLN A 261 21.81 -3.82 1.11
N PHE A 262 21.94 -2.59 0.60
CA PHE A 262 20.96 -1.95 -0.28
C PHE A 262 21.60 -1.43 -1.58
N GLN A 263 22.61 -2.15 -2.11
CA GLN A 263 23.45 -1.77 -3.27
C GLN A 263 22.72 -1.14 -4.48
N SER A 264 21.47 -1.51 -4.75
CA SER A 264 20.66 -1.03 -5.89
C SER A 264 19.56 -0.04 -5.52
N GLY A 265 19.48 0.34 -4.26
CA GLY A 265 18.46 1.23 -3.71
C GLY A 265 19.04 1.92 -2.49
N PHE A 266 20.26 2.45 -2.57
CA PHE A 266 20.76 3.38 -1.56
C PHE A 266 21.54 4.51 -2.24
N VAL A 267 20.90 5.68 -2.40
CA VAL A 267 21.57 6.89 -2.87
C VAL A 267 22.43 7.45 -1.74
N VAL A 268 23.74 7.31 -1.89
CA VAL A 268 24.75 7.85 -0.96
C VAL A 268 24.59 9.38 -0.77
N ASP A 269 24.02 10.08 -1.75
CA ASP A 269 23.75 11.52 -1.68
C ASP A 269 22.78 11.92 -0.55
N THR A 270 21.89 11.04 -0.08
CA THR A 270 21.05 11.30 1.12
C THR A 270 21.93 11.57 2.35
N PHE A 271 23.09 10.93 2.43
CA PHE A 271 24.07 11.16 3.49
C PHE A 271 25.02 12.33 3.22
N ARG A 272 24.99 12.89 2.01
CA ARG A 272 25.71 14.13 1.66
C ARG A 272 24.87 15.39 1.94
N MET A 273 23.59 15.24 2.29
CA MET A 273 22.72 16.36 2.67
C MET A 273 23.17 17.01 3.98
N ASP A 274 23.15 18.35 4.02
CA ASP A 274 23.48 19.14 5.22
C ASP A 274 22.33 19.12 6.23
N MET A 275 22.17 17.97 6.89
CA MET A 275 21.16 17.74 7.93
C MET A 275 21.71 16.82 9.01
N SER A 276 21.02 16.75 10.15
CA SER A 276 21.48 15.92 11.26
C SER A 276 21.46 14.43 10.89
N TYR A 277 22.36 13.64 11.47
CA TYR A 277 22.38 12.19 11.21
C TYR A 277 21.02 11.53 11.54
N LYS A 278 20.37 11.97 12.62
CA LYS A 278 19.01 11.51 12.96
C LYS A 278 17.99 11.80 11.87
N ASP A 279 18.05 12.98 11.24
CA ASP A 279 17.14 13.32 10.14
C ASP A 279 17.45 12.49 8.87
N LYS A 280 18.72 12.15 8.64
CA LYS A 280 19.13 11.22 7.56
C LYS A 280 18.52 9.84 7.78
N ILE A 281 18.58 9.32 9.01
CA ILE A 281 17.93 8.04 9.36
C ILE A 281 16.41 8.15 9.28
N LEU A 282 15.82 9.26 9.71
CA LEU A 282 14.38 9.47 9.59
C LEU A 282 13.92 9.42 8.12
N ASN A 283 14.68 10.04 7.21
CA ASN A 283 14.44 9.93 5.77
C ASN A 283 14.54 8.48 5.28
N ILE A 284 15.53 7.71 5.74
CA ILE A 284 15.63 6.28 5.45
C ILE A 284 14.38 5.54 5.93
N CYS A 285 13.91 5.77 7.15
CA CYS A 285 12.68 5.14 7.67
C CYS A 285 11.42 5.49 6.87
N LEU A 286 11.39 6.69 6.26
CA LEU A 286 10.29 7.14 5.40
C LEU A 286 10.38 6.55 3.98
N THR A 287 11.58 6.14 3.56
CA THR A 287 11.87 5.78 2.17
C THR A 287 11.84 4.26 1.95
N PHE A 288 12.26 3.48 2.94
CA PHE A 288 12.41 2.02 2.82
C PHE A 288 11.29 1.26 3.53
N ASP A 289 10.99 0.05 3.04
CA ASP A 289 10.04 -0.84 3.70
C ASP A 289 10.53 -1.18 5.13
N PRO A 290 9.71 -0.96 6.17
CA PRO A 290 10.12 -1.18 7.56
C PRO A 290 10.57 -2.62 7.87
N ILE A 291 9.98 -3.64 7.23
CA ILE A 291 10.34 -5.05 7.46
C ILE A 291 11.69 -5.33 6.83
N GLU A 292 11.84 -5.00 5.55
CA GLU A 292 13.11 -5.17 4.83
C GLU A 292 14.25 -4.44 5.55
N LEU A 293 13.97 -3.24 6.03
CA LEU A 293 14.95 -2.42 6.72
C LEU A 293 15.43 -3.06 8.02
N LEU A 294 14.52 -3.62 8.84
CA LEU A 294 14.93 -4.36 10.03
C LEU A 294 15.71 -5.64 9.68
N ILE A 295 15.27 -6.42 8.69
CA ILE A 295 15.93 -7.67 8.32
C ILE A 295 17.36 -7.41 7.85
N LYS A 296 17.55 -6.43 6.96
CA LYS A 296 18.84 -6.14 6.35
C LYS A 296 19.79 -5.39 7.27
N LEU A 297 19.28 -4.54 8.16
CA LEU A 297 20.13 -3.79 9.09
C LEU A 297 20.42 -4.55 10.37
N LEU A 298 19.42 -5.11 11.05
CA LEU A 298 19.66 -5.79 12.33
C LEU A 298 20.10 -7.25 12.11
N GLY A 299 19.62 -7.89 11.05
CA GLY A 299 19.89 -9.30 10.80
C GLY A 299 19.30 -10.22 11.89
N PRO A 300 19.49 -11.55 11.75
CA PRO A 300 18.81 -12.53 12.59
C PRO A 300 19.10 -12.39 14.09
N ARG A 301 20.36 -12.11 14.45
CA ARG A 301 20.82 -12.04 15.85
C ARG A 301 20.21 -10.85 16.57
N ASP A 302 20.31 -9.65 16.00
CA ASP A 302 19.88 -8.44 16.69
C ASP A 302 18.35 -8.32 16.72
N ILE A 303 17.66 -8.89 15.74
CA ILE A 303 16.19 -9.06 15.80
C ILE A 303 15.79 -9.93 17.01
N ILE A 304 16.51 -11.03 17.25
CA ILE A 304 16.22 -11.90 18.41
C ILE A 304 16.54 -11.18 19.73
N LEU A 305 17.65 -10.45 19.80
CA LEU A 305 18.02 -9.66 20.97
C LEU A 305 16.99 -8.56 21.26
N GLU A 306 16.51 -7.85 20.24
CA GLU A 306 15.50 -6.80 20.38
C GLU A 306 14.16 -7.35 20.87
N LEU A 307 13.74 -8.52 20.38
CA LEU A 307 12.53 -9.20 20.85
C LEU A 307 12.63 -9.59 22.33
N ALA A 308 13.80 -10.11 22.75
CA ALA A 308 14.07 -10.44 24.13
C ALA A 308 14.08 -9.19 25.03
N GLU A 309 14.75 -8.11 24.62
CA GLU A 309 14.82 -6.86 25.37
C GLU A 309 13.43 -6.20 25.51
N ARG A 310 12.58 -6.33 24.49
CA ARG A 310 11.19 -5.84 24.53
C ARG A 310 10.22 -6.76 25.27
N ASN A 311 10.68 -7.93 25.73
CA ASN A 311 9.86 -8.93 26.40
C ASN A 311 8.58 -9.28 25.60
N ILE A 312 8.72 -9.50 24.29
CA ILE A 312 7.62 -9.85 23.38
C ILE A 312 7.46 -11.39 23.41
N GLY A 313 6.51 -11.86 24.22
CA GLY A 313 6.36 -13.26 24.64
C GLY A 313 6.00 -14.31 23.59
N GLU A 314 5.98 -13.98 22.30
CA GLU A 314 5.71 -14.94 21.21
C GLU A 314 6.99 -15.53 20.59
N ALA A 315 8.19 -15.02 20.92
CA ALA A 315 9.42 -15.38 20.23
C ALA A 315 10.08 -16.71 20.70
N SER A 316 9.32 -17.78 20.86
CA SER A 316 9.90 -19.14 20.92
C SER A 316 10.24 -19.64 19.50
N PHE A 317 11.34 -20.38 19.38
CA PHE A 317 11.99 -21.11 18.26
C PHE A 317 11.31 -21.36 16.87
N THR A 318 10.06 -21.01 16.62
CA THR A 318 9.26 -21.41 15.44
C THR A 318 9.05 -20.32 14.37
N TYR A 319 9.33 -19.05 14.65
CA TYR A 319 9.11 -17.95 13.70
C TYR A 319 10.32 -17.66 12.79
N THR A 320 10.03 -17.35 11.52
CA THR A 320 11.01 -16.83 10.56
C THR A 320 11.54 -15.46 11.01
N ILE A 321 12.72 -15.05 10.50
CA ILE A 321 13.30 -13.74 10.84
C ILE A 321 12.41 -12.58 10.39
N GLU A 322 11.68 -12.75 9.28
CA GLU A 322 10.71 -11.78 8.80
C GLU A 322 9.51 -11.63 9.77
N GLU A 323 8.94 -12.73 10.26
CA GLU A 323 7.85 -12.68 11.24
C GLU A 323 8.30 -12.07 12.57
N LYS A 324 9.53 -12.37 12.99
CA LYS A 324 10.15 -11.76 14.17
C LYS A 324 10.33 -10.24 14.00
N ALA A 325 10.76 -9.78 12.83
CA ALA A 325 10.82 -8.35 12.51
C ALA A 325 9.42 -7.69 12.54
N LYS A 326 8.39 -8.37 12.00
CA LYS A 326 6.99 -7.90 12.05
C LYS A 326 6.49 -7.73 13.48
N LEU A 327 6.87 -8.61 14.41
CA LEU A 327 6.51 -8.47 15.83
C LEU A 327 7.14 -7.23 16.47
N ILE A 328 8.39 -6.91 16.17
CA ILE A 328 9.06 -5.68 16.65
C ILE A 328 8.32 -4.44 16.15
N LEU A 329 8.01 -4.39 14.86
CA LEU A 329 7.30 -3.27 14.25
C LEU A 329 5.87 -3.13 14.79
N LYS A 330 5.18 -4.25 15.08
CA LYS A 330 3.86 -4.27 15.71
C LYS A 330 3.91 -3.68 17.12
N ASN A 331 4.96 -3.98 17.88
CA ASN A 331 5.23 -3.38 19.18
C ASN A 331 5.50 -1.86 19.09
N ILE A 332 6.10 -1.37 17.99
CA ILE A 332 6.25 0.07 17.71
C ILE A 332 4.91 0.75 17.35
N GLY A 333 3.85 -0.04 17.15
CA GLY A 333 2.51 0.43 16.80
C GLY A 333 2.25 0.45 15.29
N MET A 334 3.14 -0.11 14.48
CA MET A 334 2.90 -0.32 13.05
C MET A 334 1.97 -1.52 12.85
N ASN A 335 0.83 -1.30 12.20
CA ASN A 335 -0.01 -2.40 11.75
C ASN A 335 0.53 -2.86 10.39
N ILE A 336 1.49 -3.80 10.42
CA ILE A 336 2.17 -4.27 9.20
C ILE A 336 1.37 -5.38 8.49
N LEU A 337 0.05 -5.36 8.70
CA LEU A 337 -0.90 -6.12 7.90
C LEU A 337 -1.42 -5.28 6.73
N ASP A 338 -0.95 -4.05 6.54
CA ASP A 338 -1.54 -3.14 5.58
C ASP A 338 -1.26 -3.59 4.13
N GLU A 339 -2.33 -4.06 3.50
CA GLU A 339 -2.56 -3.96 2.06
C GLU A 339 -2.39 -2.48 1.63
N PRO A 340 -2.01 -2.19 0.38
CA PRO A 340 -1.98 -0.81 -0.12
C PRO A 340 -3.31 -0.12 0.19
N LYS A 341 -3.29 1.18 0.54
CA LYS A 341 -4.50 1.93 0.91
C LYS A 341 -4.88 2.91 -0.18
N GLY A 342 -5.98 2.64 -0.88
CA GLY A 342 -6.57 3.59 -1.84
C GLY A 342 -7.22 4.79 -1.15
N ILE A 343 -7.56 5.81 -1.93
CA ILE A 343 -8.25 7.01 -1.43
C ILE A 343 -9.63 6.66 -0.81
N GLU A 344 -10.28 5.61 -1.29
CA GLU A 344 -11.54 5.08 -0.78
C GLU A 344 -11.41 4.52 0.64
N TYR A 345 -10.24 3.98 1.01
CA TYR A 345 -9.97 3.54 2.38
C TYR A 345 -10.08 4.72 3.35
N PHE A 346 -9.41 5.83 3.04
CA PHE A 346 -9.44 7.05 3.87
C PHE A 346 -10.85 7.64 3.91
N ARG A 347 -11.52 7.71 2.75
CA ARG A 347 -12.92 8.15 2.66
C ARG A 347 -13.83 7.35 3.58
N ASN A 348 -13.79 6.02 3.51
CA ASN A 348 -14.64 5.13 4.31
C ASN A 348 -14.34 5.26 5.81
N ARG A 349 -13.07 5.46 6.16
CA ARG A 349 -12.65 5.73 7.54
C ARG A 349 -13.18 7.06 8.05
N PHE A 350 -13.14 8.13 7.26
CA PHE A 350 -13.75 9.41 7.62
C PHE A 350 -15.27 9.29 7.78
N LEU A 351 -15.96 8.58 6.90
CA LEU A 351 -17.39 8.27 7.01
C LEU A 351 -17.73 7.48 8.29
N THR A 352 -16.92 6.48 8.61
CA THR A 352 -17.08 5.67 9.83
C THR A 352 -16.93 6.55 11.07
N ASN A 353 -15.89 7.38 11.11
CA ASN A 353 -15.67 8.30 12.24
C ASN A 353 -16.75 9.39 12.32
N GLN A 354 -17.24 9.89 11.19
CA GLN A 354 -18.36 10.84 11.15
C GLN A 354 -19.65 10.21 11.70
N THR A 355 -19.86 8.92 11.41
CA THR A 355 -21.01 8.18 11.96
C THR A 355 -20.85 7.97 13.47
N LEU A 356 -19.64 7.67 13.93
CA LEU A 356 -19.31 7.49 15.35
C LEU A 356 -19.62 8.76 16.17
N ILE A 357 -19.18 9.94 15.70
CA ILE A 357 -19.44 11.21 16.41
C ILE A 357 -20.93 11.57 16.49
N LYS A 358 -21.77 11.06 15.58
CA LYS A 358 -23.22 11.32 15.54
C LYS A 358 -24.02 10.36 16.42
N LYS A 359 -23.51 9.14 16.62
CA LYS A 359 -24.19 8.08 17.39
C LYS A 359 -23.78 8.07 18.86
N GLU A 360 -22.55 8.44 19.17
CA GLU A 360 -21.99 8.31 20.52
C GLU A 360 -21.68 9.67 21.14
N LYS A 361 -21.93 9.81 22.44
CA LYS A 361 -21.51 10.98 23.21
C LYS A 361 -20.03 10.84 23.60
N LEU A 362 -19.15 11.17 22.67
CA LEU A 362 -17.70 11.07 22.82
C LEU A 362 -17.13 12.16 23.72
N ASN A 363 -15.97 11.97 24.33
CA ASN A 363 -15.30 13.03 25.09
C ASN A 363 -14.72 14.10 24.12
N LYS A 364 -14.78 15.39 24.50
CA LYS A 364 -14.17 16.53 23.77
C LYS A 364 -12.70 16.29 23.39
N GLU A 365 -11.88 15.72 24.26
CA GLU A 365 -10.48 15.39 23.97
C GLU A 365 -10.34 14.35 22.87
N TYR A 366 -11.21 13.33 22.89
CA TYR A 366 -11.26 12.32 21.86
C TYR A 366 -11.68 12.94 20.53
N ILE A 367 -12.64 13.87 20.54
CA ILE A 367 -13.05 14.66 19.36
C ILE A 367 -11.89 15.51 18.82
N ILE A 368 -11.10 16.15 19.70
CA ILE A 368 -9.89 16.88 19.30
C ILE A 368 -8.85 15.92 18.71
N GLY A 369 -8.64 14.76 19.34
CA GLY A 369 -7.76 13.70 18.86
C GLY A 369 -8.16 13.21 17.47
N LEU A 370 -9.44 12.96 17.25
CA LEU A 370 -10.01 12.63 15.94
C LEU A 370 -9.72 13.72 14.90
N GLY A 371 -9.89 15.00 15.26
CA GLY A 371 -9.55 16.12 14.40
C GLY A 371 -8.06 16.17 14.04
N ILE A 372 -7.18 16.00 15.03
CA ILE A 372 -5.72 15.94 14.82
C ILE A 372 -5.36 14.78 13.88
N SER A 373 -5.87 13.58 14.16
CA SER A 373 -5.66 12.40 13.32
C SER A 373 -6.18 12.61 11.90
N THR A 374 -7.30 13.31 11.74
CA THR A 374 -7.84 13.67 10.41
C THR A 374 -6.87 14.56 9.64
N PHE A 375 -6.28 15.58 10.28
CA PHE A 375 -5.26 16.41 9.64
C PHE A 375 -3.97 15.64 9.34
N GLN A 376 -3.56 14.69 10.18
CA GLN A 376 -2.40 13.83 9.90
C GLN A 376 -2.66 12.92 8.71
N GLU A 377 -3.86 12.32 8.62
CA GLU A 377 -4.26 11.50 7.47
C GLU A 377 -4.33 12.34 6.19
N LEU A 378 -4.83 13.58 6.25
CA LEU A 378 -4.76 14.52 5.11
C LEU A 378 -3.33 14.89 4.72
N GLU A 379 -2.47 15.22 5.69
CA GLU A 379 -1.04 15.52 5.43
C GLU A 379 -0.36 14.33 4.76
N HIS A 380 -0.70 13.09 5.16
CA HIS A 380 -0.21 11.87 4.51
C HIS A 380 -0.72 11.74 3.08
N ILE A 381 -2.03 11.88 2.83
CA ILE A 381 -2.62 11.86 1.48
C ILE A 381 -1.92 12.89 0.57
N PHE A 382 -1.75 14.13 1.06
CA PHE A 382 -1.09 15.18 0.28
C PHE A 382 0.38 14.91 0.06
N TYR A 383 1.06 14.33 1.04
CA TYR A 383 2.44 13.91 0.90
C TYR A 383 2.59 12.86 -0.20
N GLU A 384 1.72 11.85 -0.25
CA GLU A 384 1.76 10.85 -1.32
C GLU A 384 1.54 11.46 -2.70
N MET A 385 0.58 12.38 -2.81
CA MET A 385 0.36 13.14 -4.04
C MET A 385 1.61 13.94 -4.45
N ILE A 386 2.22 14.66 -3.49
CA ILE A 386 3.45 15.43 -3.75
C ILE A 386 4.61 14.52 -4.12
N ASN A 387 4.77 13.39 -3.43
CA ASN A 387 5.85 12.45 -3.66
C ASN A 387 5.81 11.94 -5.10
N PHE A 388 4.61 11.54 -5.50
CA PHE A 388 4.31 11.10 -6.84
C PHE A 388 4.51 12.18 -7.93
N TYR A 389 3.84 13.33 -7.81
CA TYR A 389 3.95 14.38 -8.83
C TYR A 389 5.35 15.02 -8.87
N GLY A 390 6.01 15.12 -7.71
CA GLY A 390 7.39 15.56 -7.60
C GLY A 390 8.35 14.63 -8.32
N ALA A 391 8.23 13.32 -8.09
CA ALA A 391 9.01 12.32 -8.81
C ALA A 391 8.71 12.31 -10.32
N TYR A 392 7.45 12.40 -10.72
CA TYR A 392 7.07 12.35 -12.13
C TYR A 392 7.52 13.59 -12.92
N ILE A 393 7.22 14.78 -12.39
CA ILE A 393 7.43 16.04 -13.13
C ILE A 393 8.87 16.53 -13.00
N PHE A 394 9.52 16.27 -11.87
CA PHE A 394 10.83 16.82 -11.53
C PHE A 394 11.89 15.75 -11.26
N GLU A 395 11.60 14.47 -11.52
CA GLU A 395 12.47 13.30 -11.27
C GLU A 395 12.69 12.97 -9.78
N SER A 396 12.47 13.92 -8.88
CA SER A 396 12.49 13.69 -7.43
C SER A 396 11.77 14.82 -6.69
N VAL A 397 11.28 14.50 -5.50
CA VAL A 397 10.71 15.48 -4.56
C VAL A 397 11.72 16.56 -4.19
N SER A 398 13.00 16.21 -4.05
CA SER A 398 14.08 17.14 -3.73
C SER A 398 14.29 18.19 -4.82
N LYS A 399 14.26 17.78 -6.11
CA LYS A 399 14.33 18.70 -7.26
C LYS A 399 13.09 19.59 -7.33
N MET A 400 11.90 19.02 -7.11
CA MET A 400 10.66 19.80 -7.04
C MET A 400 10.72 20.86 -5.93
N PHE A 401 11.20 20.52 -4.72
CA PHE A 401 11.32 21.50 -3.63
C PHE A 401 12.35 22.58 -3.93
N LYS A 402 13.46 22.24 -4.59
CA LYS A 402 14.44 23.23 -5.03
C LYS A 402 13.80 24.23 -5.98
N GLU A 403 13.13 23.77 -7.02
CA GLU A 403 12.46 24.65 -7.99
C GLU A 403 11.31 25.44 -7.36
N TYR A 404 10.53 24.81 -6.47
CA TYR A 404 9.50 25.51 -5.70
C TYR A 404 10.11 26.65 -4.87
N ASN A 405 11.24 26.39 -4.20
CA ASN A 405 11.93 27.38 -3.36
C ASN A 405 12.49 28.54 -4.19
N ASP A 406 13.05 28.25 -5.37
CA ASP A 406 13.54 29.25 -6.32
C ASP A 406 12.40 30.19 -6.77
N HIS A 407 11.20 29.66 -6.95
CA HIS A 407 9.99 30.43 -7.28
C HIS A 407 9.31 31.10 -6.08
N ASN A 408 9.61 30.66 -4.85
CA ASN A 408 8.96 31.12 -3.61
C ASN A 408 9.99 31.46 -2.51
N PRO A 409 10.92 32.40 -2.75
CA PRO A 409 12.01 32.69 -1.82
C PRO A 409 11.55 33.24 -0.46
N LYS A 410 10.32 33.76 -0.38
CA LYS A 410 9.73 34.30 0.86
C LYS A 410 9.19 33.21 1.80
N ASN A 411 8.93 32.00 1.31
CA ASN A 411 8.41 30.89 2.11
C ASN A 411 8.99 29.54 1.65
N PRO A 412 10.31 29.34 1.79
CA PRO A 412 10.96 28.14 1.30
C PRO A 412 10.68 26.92 2.21
N ILE A 413 10.62 25.74 1.59
CA ILE A 413 10.56 24.44 2.26
C ILE A 413 11.98 24.08 2.70
N GLN A 414 12.21 24.06 4.02
CA GLN A 414 13.53 23.82 4.63
C GLN A 414 13.77 22.34 5.00
N TYR A 415 13.22 21.39 4.23
CA TYR A 415 13.40 19.92 4.37
C TYR A 415 13.04 19.27 5.72
N ARG A 416 12.51 19.99 6.71
CA ARG A 416 12.19 19.46 8.05
C ARG A 416 10.73 19.03 8.26
N ARG A 417 9.77 19.70 7.61
CA ARG A 417 8.33 19.36 7.57
C ARG A 417 7.59 20.29 6.60
N ILE A 418 6.69 19.76 5.79
CA ILE A 418 5.78 20.56 4.95
C ILE A 418 4.58 20.97 5.80
N THR A 419 4.33 22.27 5.95
CA THR A 419 3.13 22.76 6.62
C THR A 419 1.90 22.63 5.73
N PHE A 420 0.70 22.51 6.31
CA PHE A 420 -0.56 22.47 5.55
C PHE A 420 -0.72 23.64 4.56
N GLY A 421 -0.24 24.85 4.92
CA GLY A 421 -0.21 25.99 4.00
C GLY A 421 0.78 25.80 2.83
N GLN A 422 1.94 25.19 3.08
CA GLN A 422 2.90 24.88 2.02
C GLN A 422 2.38 23.79 1.07
N TYR A 423 1.59 22.81 1.52
CA TYR A 423 0.92 21.86 0.62
C TYR A 423 0.05 22.58 -0.42
N ILE A 424 -0.74 23.57 0.01
CA ILE A 424 -1.57 24.40 -0.87
C ILE A 424 -0.68 25.16 -1.88
N SER A 425 0.39 25.80 -1.40
CA SER A 425 1.33 26.52 -2.27
C SER A 425 2.03 25.61 -3.27
N ILE A 426 2.39 24.38 -2.90
CA ILE A 426 2.99 23.39 -3.81
C ILE A 426 1.98 22.98 -4.87
N PHE A 427 0.73 22.68 -4.50
CA PHE A 427 -0.32 22.33 -5.46
C PHE A 427 -0.62 23.47 -6.44
N GLN A 428 -0.61 24.73 -5.98
CA GLN A 428 -0.71 25.90 -6.85
C GLN A 428 0.50 26.05 -7.77
N PHE A 429 1.71 25.82 -7.26
CA PHE A 429 2.94 25.83 -8.03
C PHE A 429 2.92 24.76 -9.14
N LEU A 430 2.53 23.53 -8.82
CA LEU A 430 2.36 22.43 -9.78
C LEU A 430 1.41 22.83 -10.92
N ASN A 431 0.34 23.58 -10.68
CA ASN A 431 -0.51 24.05 -11.78
C ASN A 431 0.09 25.20 -12.59
N LYS A 432 0.95 26.02 -11.98
CA LYS A 432 1.56 27.19 -12.62
C LYS A 432 2.66 26.80 -13.60
N ILE A 433 3.51 25.84 -13.23
CA ILE A 433 4.63 25.36 -14.06
C ILE A 433 4.20 24.71 -15.36
N LYS A 434 2.93 24.29 -15.49
CA LYS A 434 2.39 23.73 -16.75
C LYS A 434 2.64 24.66 -17.94
N LYS A 435 2.66 25.98 -17.72
CA LYS A 435 2.86 26.98 -18.78
C LYS A 435 4.31 27.04 -19.27
N ASP A 436 5.25 26.43 -18.55
CA ASP A 436 6.64 26.35 -18.95
C ASP A 436 6.84 25.22 -19.97
N ASP A 437 7.48 25.55 -21.10
CA ASP A 437 7.72 24.61 -22.21
C ASP A 437 8.48 23.36 -21.76
N LEU A 438 9.33 23.46 -20.72
CA LEU A 438 10.05 22.34 -20.14
C LEU A 438 9.13 21.27 -19.54
N TYR A 439 7.98 21.69 -18.99
CA TYR A 439 7.05 20.80 -18.29
C TYR A 439 5.79 20.48 -19.09
N GLN A 440 5.45 21.27 -20.11
CA GLN A 440 4.25 21.08 -20.95
C GLN A 440 4.09 19.64 -21.44
N LEU A 441 5.18 19.01 -21.91
CA LEU A 441 5.16 17.63 -22.40
C LEU A 441 4.76 16.63 -21.30
N LYS A 442 5.28 16.79 -20.07
CA LYS A 442 4.97 15.92 -18.93
C LYS A 442 3.51 16.06 -18.50
N PHE A 443 2.95 17.27 -18.56
CA PHE A 443 1.52 17.51 -18.31
C PHE A 443 0.62 16.97 -19.42
N TYR A 444 1.06 17.08 -20.68
CA TYR A 444 0.35 16.48 -21.82
C TYR A 444 0.28 14.96 -21.70
N GLN A 445 1.37 14.31 -21.27
CA GLN A 445 1.38 12.87 -20.99
C GLN A 445 0.36 12.49 -19.91
N LEU A 446 0.17 13.32 -18.88
CA LEU A 446 -0.86 13.12 -17.85
C LEU A 446 -2.29 13.31 -18.37
N ASN A 447 -2.48 13.85 -19.58
CA ASN A 447 -3.78 14.20 -20.16
C ASN A 447 -4.66 15.03 -19.20
N MET A 448 -4.04 15.98 -18.49
CA MET A 448 -4.71 16.83 -17.52
C MET A 448 -4.39 18.30 -17.75
N ASP A 449 -5.42 19.14 -17.60
CA ASP A 449 -5.24 20.57 -17.69
C ASP A 449 -4.64 21.21 -16.43
N THR A 450 -4.85 20.58 -15.27
CA THR A 450 -4.32 20.95 -13.97
C THR A 450 -4.14 19.68 -13.16
N ILE A 451 -3.06 19.56 -12.40
CA ILE A 451 -2.84 18.40 -11.51
C ILE A 451 -3.84 18.41 -10.37
N ILE A 452 -3.96 19.56 -9.71
CA ILE A 452 -4.93 19.76 -8.62
C ILE A 452 -5.95 20.79 -9.10
N THR A 453 -7.22 20.44 -9.19
CA THR A 453 -8.21 21.41 -9.70
C THR A 453 -8.35 22.61 -8.75
N PRO A 454 -8.71 23.81 -9.26
CA PRO A 454 -9.00 24.96 -8.40
C PRO A 454 -10.09 24.68 -7.35
N SER A 455 -11.03 23.79 -7.68
CA SER A 455 -12.06 23.28 -6.74
C SER A 455 -11.41 22.63 -5.52
N ILE A 456 -10.51 21.66 -5.74
CA ILE A 456 -9.80 20.95 -4.67
C ILE A 456 -8.95 21.92 -3.84
N ILE A 457 -8.22 22.83 -4.47
CA ILE A 457 -7.41 23.84 -3.75
C ILE A 457 -8.28 24.65 -2.80
N LYS A 458 -9.44 25.14 -3.26
CA LYS A 458 -10.39 25.90 -2.44
C LYS A 458 -10.95 25.07 -1.29
N MET A 459 -11.20 23.78 -1.49
CA MET A 459 -11.65 22.88 -0.44
C MET A 459 -10.58 22.67 0.63
N ILE A 460 -9.32 22.48 0.22
CA ILE A 460 -8.16 22.35 1.14
C ILE A 460 -7.97 23.65 1.93
N GLU A 461 -8.08 24.83 1.30
CA GLU A 461 -8.03 26.12 1.99
C GLU A 461 -9.14 26.25 3.06
N GLY A 462 -10.37 25.84 2.73
CA GLY A 462 -11.50 25.81 3.67
C GLY A 462 -11.26 24.89 4.86
N ILE A 463 -10.66 23.71 4.62
CA ILE A 463 -10.29 22.74 5.66
C ILE A 463 -9.14 23.28 6.53
N SER A 464 -8.14 23.93 5.93
CA SER A 464 -7.02 24.56 6.64
C SER A 464 -7.50 25.55 7.70
N GLY A 465 -8.57 26.31 7.40
CA GLY A 465 -9.20 27.24 8.34
C GLY A 465 -9.78 26.57 9.61
N LEU A 466 -10.07 25.27 9.57
CA LEU A 466 -10.53 24.49 10.73
C LEU A 466 -9.37 23.99 11.61
N ARG A 467 -8.15 23.97 11.08
CA ARG A 467 -6.98 23.35 11.72
C ARG A 467 -6.60 23.99 13.06
N SER A 468 -6.75 25.30 13.18
CA SER A 468 -6.41 26.03 14.40
C SER A 468 -7.12 25.46 15.64
N PHE A 469 -8.41 25.12 15.49
CA PHE A 469 -9.26 24.53 16.53
C PHE A 469 -8.79 23.13 16.96
N PHE A 470 -8.21 22.36 16.04
CA PHE A 470 -7.73 20.99 16.25
C PHE A 470 -6.21 20.94 16.44
N SER A 471 -5.59 22.00 16.96
CA SER A 471 -4.16 22.04 17.24
C SER A 471 -3.85 21.58 18.67
N HIS A 472 -2.67 20.98 18.86
CA HIS A 472 -2.20 20.58 20.18
C HIS A 472 -2.10 21.76 21.16
N ASN A 473 -1.71 22.96 20.68
CA ASN A 473 -1.61 24.18 21.49
C ASN A 473 -2.98 24.69 22.00
N GLN A 474 -4.06 24.49 21.26
CA GLN A 474 -5.39 24.98 21.66
C GLN A 474 -6.15 24.02 22.59
N ARG A 475 -5.59 22.85 22.92
CA ARG A 475 -6.20 21.92 23.88
C ARG A 475 -6.50 22.56 25.23
N VAL A 476 -5.67 23.50 25.70
CA VAL A 476 -5.86 24.17 27.01
C VAL A 476 -6.90 25.29 26.95
N HIS A 477 -6.97 26.05 25.85
CA HIS A 477 -7.89 27.18 25.69
C HIS A 477 -9.31 26.78 25.25
N ASN A 478 -9.48 25.63 24.60
CA ASN A 478 -10.77 25.24 24.04
C ASN A 478 -11.71 24.54 25.06
N PHE A 479 -11.30 24.27 26.31
CA PHE A 479 -12.12 23.54 27.28
C PHE A 479 -13.44 24.24 27.66
N GLU A 480 -13.46 25.57 27.62
CA GLU A 480 -14.65 26.40 27.90
C GLU A 480 -15.70 26.37 26.78
N ILE A 481 -15.34 25.84 25.60
CA ILE A 481 -16.23 25.81 24.43
C ILE A 481 -17.33 24.75 24.65
N PRO A 482 -18.62 25.07 24.40
CA PRO A 482 -19.74 24.14 24.56
C PRO A 482 -19.55 22.84 23.76
N TYR A 483 -20.03 21.72 24.31
CA TYR A 483 -19.93 20.40 23.67
C TYR A 483 -20.50 20.38 22.24
N ASP A 484 -21.65 21.02 22.03
CA ASP A 484 -22.29 21.07 20.72
C ASP A 484 -21.42 21.83 19.69
N SER A 485 -20.64 22.82 20.14
CA SER A 485 -19.69 23.52 19.28
C SER A 485 -18.52 22.62 18.85
N TYR A 486 -18.09 21.68 19.70
CA TYR A 486 -17.11 20.65 19.32
C TYR A 486 -17.67 19.69 18.28
N ILE A 487 -18.86 19.14 18.54
CA ILE A 487 -19.54 18.22 17.63
C ILE A 487 -19.78 18.87 16.27
N ASN A 488 -20.28 20.11 16.25
CA ASN A 488 -20.50 20.85 15.01
C ASN A 488 -19.19 21.10 14.25
N ARG A 489 -18.09 21.39 14.94
CA ARG A 489 -16.79 21.64 14.29
C ARG A 489 -16.16 20.37 13.73
N ILE A 490 -16.21 19.25 14.46
CA ILE A 490 -15.66 17.98 13.96
C ILE A 490 -16.55 17.40 12.84
N ASP A 491 -17.87 17.55 12.93
CA ASP A 491 -18.78 17.12 11.86
C ASP A 491 -18.59 17.98 10.60
N LYS A 492 -18.36 19.30 10.77
CA LYS A 492 -17.98 20.18 9.68
C LYS A 492 -16.64 19.78 9.06
N LEU A 493 -15.64 19.41 9.88
CA LEU A 493 -14.36 18.92 9.39
C LEU A 493 -14.55 17.63 8.58
N TYR A 494 -15.23 16.62 9.12
CA TYR A 494 -15.47 15.37 8.40
C TYR A 494 -16.28 15.58 7.12
N SER A 495 -17.33 16.40 7.16
CA SER A 495 -18.12 16.71 5.95
C SER A 495 -17.25 17.34 4.88
N ALA A 496 -16.41 18.33 5.23
CA ALA A 496 -15.51 18.98 4.30
C ALA A 496 -14.45 18.00 3.74
N VAL A 497 -13.89 17.14 4.61
CA VAL A 497 -12.88 16.15 4.22
C VAL A 497 -13.47 15.04 3.34
N ILE A 498 -14.66 14.54 3.65
CA ILE A 498 -15.35 13.53 2.83
C ILE A 498 -15.67 14.12 1.45
N SER A 499 -16.19 15.35 1.38
CA SER A 499 -16.39 16.02 0.10
C SER A 499 -15.08 16.21 -0.66
N LEU A 500 -13.97 16.52 0.03
CA LEU A 500 -12.65 16.59 -0.60
C LEU A 500 -12.23 15.23 -1.16
N MET A 501 -12.43 14.13 -0.42
CA MET A 501 -12.13 12.78 -0.91
C MET A 501 -13.00 12.43 -2.13
N ASP A 502 -14.30 12.75 -2.10
CA ASP A 502 -15.24 12.55 -3.22
C ASP A 502 -14.79 13.32 -4.47
N GLU A 503 -14.36 14.58 -4.31
CA GLU A 503 -13.84 15.38 -5.41
C GLU A 503 -12.52 14.78 -5.95
N ILE A 504 -11.61 14.38 -5.07
CA ILE A 504 -10.35 13.73 -5.46
C ILE A 504 -10.60 12.41 -6.21
N ILE A 505 -11.58 11.60 -5.78
CA ILE A 505 -12.00 10.35 -6.44
C ILE A 505 -12.63 10.65 -7.80
N SER A 506 -13.62 11.54 -7.84
CA SER A 506 -14.36 11.86 -9.08
C SER A 506 -13.47 12.48 -10.15
N LYS A 507 -12.51 13.31 -9.75
CA LYS A 507 -11.48 13.88 -10.63
C LYS A 507 -10.31 12.94 -10.86
N ASN A 508 -10.25 11.83 -10.14
CA ASN A 508 -9.24 10.78 -10.28
C ASN A 508 -7.82 11.35 -10.19
N ILE A 509 -7.55 12.09 -9.11
CA ILE A 509 -6.32 12.85 -8.87
C ILE A 509 -5.39 12.14 -7.89
N PHE A 510 -5.91 11.28 -7.01
CA PHE A 510 -5.06 10.51 -6.12
C PHE A 510 -4.38 9.36 -6.88
N PRO A 511 -3.08 9.14 -6.68
CA PRO A 511 -2.40 8.01 -7.29
C PRO A 511 -2.77 6.68 -6.59
N GLU A 512 -3.08 5.64 -7.36
CA GLU A 512 -3.33 4.27 -6.89
C GLU A 512 -2.06 3.63 -6.36
N ILE A 513 -2.11 3.10 -5.15
CA ILE A 513 -0.96 2.46 -4.49
C ILE A 513 -0.92 0.97 -4.85
N ILE A 514 0.24 0.47 -5.27
CA ILE A 514 0.51 -0.92 -5.61
C ILE A 514 1.73 -1.45 -4.85
N LYS A 515 1.70 -2.75 -4.54
CA LYS A 515 2.78 -3.46 -3.83
C LYS A 515 3.35 -4.56 -4.72
N ILE A 516 4.64 -4.50 -5.03
CA ILE A 516 5.33 -5.56 -5.78
C ILE A 516 5.28 -6.88 -4.98
N LYS A 517 4.84 -7.93 -5.65
CA LYS A 517 4.69 -9.31 -5.19
C LYS A 517 5.86 -10.19 -5.65
N GLU A 518 6.24 -10.08 -6.92
CA GLU A 518 7.31 -10.90 -7.51
C GLU A 518 8.00 -10.13 -8.64
N VAL A 519 9.25 -10.49 -8.95
CA VAL A 519 9.98 -10.00 -10.12
C VAL A 519 10.29 -11.21 -10.99
N ILE A 520 9.71 -11.24 -12.18
CA ILE A 520 9.91 -12.25 -13.21
C ILE A 520 10.72 -11.62 -14.36
N PHE A 521 11.37 -12.46 -15.16
CA PHE A 521 12.07 -12.01 -16.36
C PHE A 521 11.30 -12.54 -17.56
N ASP A 522 11.07 -11.70 -18.56
CA ASP A 522 10.47 -12.16 -19.81
C ASP A 522 11.51 -12.76 -20.76
N GLU A 523 11.02 -13.28 -21.89
CA GLU A 523 11.79 -13.91 -22.95
C GLU A 523 12.81 -12.98 -23.67
N PHE A 524 12.85 -11.70 -23.28
CA PHE A 524 13.80 -10.68 -23.72
C PHE A 524 14.74 -10.22 -22.59
N ASP A 525 14.85 -10.99 -21.50
CA ASP A 525 15.61 -10.68 -20.28
C ASP A 525 15.19 -9.36 -19.59
N ARG A 526 13.95 -8.89 -19.85
CA ARG A 526 13.43 -7.67 -19.22
C ARG A 526 12.82 -8.03 -17.87
N ARG A 527 13.14 -7.21 -16.86
CA ARG A 527 12.55 -7.32 -15.51
C ARG A 527 11.08 -6.90 -15.55
N LEU A 528 10.20 -7.87 -15.38
CA LEU A 528 8.78 -7.70 -15.11
C LEU A 528 8.54 -7.79 -13.61
N PHE A 529 7.97 -6.76 -13.02
CA PHE A 529 7.46 -6.72 -11.66
C PHE A 529 5.98 -7.06 -11.70
N VAL A 530 5.56 -8.01 -10.88
CA VAL A 530 4.16 -8.26 -10.58
C VAL A 530 3.87 -7.58 -9.26
N ALA A 531 2.77 -6.87 -9.18
CA ALA A 531 2.31 -6.12 -8.03
C ALA A 531 0.84 -6.39 -7.75
N MET A 532 0.38 -6.00 -6.58
CA MET A 532 -1.00 -6.06 -6.15
C MET A 532 -1.46 -4.65 -5.79
N ASP A 533 -2.59 -4.20 -6.31
CA ASP A 533 -3.20 -2.93 -5.89
C ASP A 533 -3.94 -3.06 -4.55
N TRP A 534 -4.49 -1.95 -4.08
CA TRP A 534 -5.30 -1.89 -2.86
C TRP A 534 -6.63 -2.66 -2.95
N LYS A 535 -7.12 -2.98 -4.16
CA LYS A 535 -8.31 -3.81 -4.42
C LYS A 535 -7.97 -5.30 -4.57
N LYS A 536 -6.71 -5.69 -4.36
CA LYS A 536 -6.17 -7.05 -4.56
C LYS A 536 -6.11 -7.51 -6.01
N ALA A 537 -6.21 -6.60 -6.97
CA ALA A 537 -5.96 -6.92 -8.37
C ALA A 537 -4.45 -7.06 -8.61
N GLU A 538 -4.06 -8.11 -9.31
CA GLU A 538 -2.68 -8.31 -9.74
C GLU A 538 -2.39 -7.43 -10.97
N ILE A 539 -1.29 -6.68 -10.91
CA ILE A 539 -0.82 -5.75 -11.94
C ILE A 539 0.59 -6.17 -12.31
N ARG A 540 0.88 -6.32 -13.61
CA ARG A 540 2.23 -6.66 -14.08
C ARG A 540 2.82 -5.50 -14.84
N PHE A 541 4.10 -5.24 -14.62
CA PHE A 541 4.78 -4.13 -15.25
C PHE A 541 6.29 -4.27 -15.43
N SER A 542 6.91 -3.61 -16.39
CA SER A 542 8.39 -3.51 -16.50
C SER A 542 8.86 -2.05 -16.47
N LEU A 543 10.11 -1.82 -16.04
CA LEU A 543 10.73 -0.50 -16.04
C LEU A 543 11.52 -0.31 -17.34
N SER A 544 11.37 0.83 -18.02
CA SER A 544 12.07 1.06 -19.29
C SER A 544 13.58 1.31 -19.10
N SER A 545 14.38 0.89 -20.08
CA SER A 545 15.85 0.93 -20.08
C SER A 545 16.47 2.33 -20.21
N ALA A 546 15.66 3.38 -20.35
CA ALA A 546 16.13 4.76 -20.56
C ALA A 546 16.75 5.41 -19.30
N TYR A 547 16.57 4.82 -18.12
CA TYR A 547 17.10 5.36 -16.87
C TYR A 547 17.69 4.25 -16.01
N LYS A 548 19.01 4.05 -16.09
CA LYS A 548 19.79 3.18 -15.19
C LYS A 548 19.76 3.60 -13.71
N ASN A 549 19.08 4.70 -13.38
CA ASN A 549 19.08 5.35 -12.06
C ASN A 549 17.66 5.58 -11.49
N ILE A 550 16.65 4.81 -11.90
CA ILE A 550 15.39 4.80 -11.15
C ILE A 550 15.58 3.83 -10.01
N ASP A 551 15.97 4.37 -8.87
CA ASP A 551 15.93 3.64 -7.63
C ASP A 551 14.47 3.52 -7.19
N ILE A 552 14.06 2.27 -7.01
CA ILE A 552 12.72 1.84 -6.68
C ILE A 552 12.52 2.06 -5.17
N TYR A 553 12.17 3.28 -4.76
CA TYR A 553 11.94 3.64 -3.37
C TYR A 553 10.46 3.86 -3.07
N SER A 554 9.94 3.15 -2.07
CA SER A 554 8.59 3.28 -1.48
C SER A 554 7.41 2.87 -2.38
N GLN A 555 6.31 2.47 -1.71
CA GLN A 555 5.07 1.88 -2.24
C GLN A 555 4.61 2.57 -3.55
N TYR A 556 4.52 1.83 -4.65
CA TYR A 556 4.44 2.43 -6.00
C TYR A 556 3.05 2.94 -6.34
N TYR A 557 2.99 3.89 -7.27
CA TYR A 557 1.82 4.68 -7.57
C TYR A 557 1.43 4.61 -9.06
N ILE A 558 0.15 4.48 -9.40
CA ILE A 558 -0.42 4.55 -10.77
C ILE A 558 -1.47 5.66 -10.83
N LEU A 559 -1.58 6.41 -11.93
CA LEU A 559 -2.77 7.25 -12.15
C LEU A 559 -3.84 6.49 -12.94
N ARG A 560 -5.07 6.48 -12.38
CA ARG A 560 -6.41 6.30 -12.99
C ARG A 560 -6.84 4.93 -13.54
N GLU A 561 -7.96 4.43 -12.99
CA GLU A 561 -8.80 3.31 -13.48
C GLU A 561 -9.26 3.42 -14.96
N LYS A 562 -9.39 4.64 -15.52
CA LYS A 562 -9.90 4.89 -16.91
C LYS A 562 -8.86 5.47 -17.88
N GLN A 563 -7.67 5.82 -17.43
CA GLN A 563 -6.60 6.41 -18.26
C GLN A 563 -5.25 5.92 -17.73
N ARG A 564 -4.76 4.81 -18.26
CA ARG A 564 -3.44 4.28 -17.89
C ARG A 564 -2.34 5.13 -18.50
N VAL A 565 -2.01 6.24 -17.84
CA VAL A 565 -0.82 7.03 -18.14
C VAL A 565 0.35 6.41 -17.37
N ALA A 566 1.35 5.98 -18.14
CA ALA A 566 2.57 5.36 -17.64
C ALA A 566 3.37 6.34 -16.78
N ILE A 567 3.49 6.03 -15.49
CA ILE A 567 4.48 6.65 -14.60
C ILE A 567 5.55 5.63 -14.40
N ASN A 568 6.21 5.27 -15.51
CA ASN A 568 7.24 4.24 -15.64
C ASN A 568 7.22 3.22 -14.48
N PRO A 569 6.10 2.48 -14.38
CA PRO A 569 6.09 1.21 -15.07
C PRO A 569 5.28 1.13 -16.37
N ILE A 570 5.70 0.22 -17.25
CA ILE A 570 4.89 -0.34 -18.33
C ILE A 570 3.75 -1.12 -17.68
N LEU A 571 2.63 -0.50 -17.38
CA LEU A 571 1.45 -1.21 -16.91
C LEU A 571 0.92 -2.09 -18.03
N ILE A 572 0.92 -3.42 -17.86
CA ILE A 572 0.09 -4.30 -18.68
C ILE A 572 -1.35 -4.08 -18.23
N PRO A 573 -2.18 -3.41 -19.03
CA PRO A 573 -3.53 -3.04 -18.68
C PRO A 573 -4.43 -4.29 -18.53
N ARG A 574 -4.85 -4.70 -17.32
CA ARG A 574 -6.09 -5.51 -17.19
C ARG A 574 -7.28 -4.58 -17.25
N ASN A 575 -7.59 -4.03 -18.43
CA ASN A 575 -8.93 -3.49 -18.68
C ASN A 575 -9.58 -4.56 -19.53
N MET A 576 -10.38 -5.37 -18.84
CA MET A 576 -11.59 -5.88 -19.45
C MET A 576 -12.33 -4.69 -20.09
N ASP A 577 -12.74 -4.87 -21.33
CA ASP A 577 -13.62 -4.04 -22.14
C ASP A 577 -13.02 -2.72 -22.73
N ALA A 578 -12.41 -2.83 -23.93
CA ALA A 578 -12.79 -2.05 -25.13
C ALA A 578 -11.73 -1.98 -26.26
N ASN A 579 -10.44 -2.28 -26.00
CA ASN A 579 -9.36 -2.09 -27.00
C ASN A 579 -8.52 -3.36 -27.25
N GLN A 580 -9.15 -4.52 -27.47
CA GLN A 580 -8.50 -5.49 -28.35
C GLN A 580 -8.62 -4.94 -29.79
N GLU A 581 -7.54 -5.00 -30.57
CA GLU A 581 -7.47 -4.34 -31.89
C GLU A 581 -8.56 -4.90 -32.83
N LYS A 582 -9.46 -4.03 -33.27
CA LYS A 582 -10.51 -4.38 -34.22
C LYS A 582 -10.05 -4.03 -35.62
N PHE A 583 -9.94 -5.04 -36.48
CA PHE A 583 -9.70 -4.85 -37.91
C PHE A 583 -11.00 -4.49 -38.62
N GLU A 584 -10.95 -3.58 -39.60
CA GLU A 584 -12.07 -3.27 -40.49
C GLU A 584 -12.08 -4.21 -41.71
N GLY A 585 -13.25 -4.79 -42.02
CA GLY A 585 -13.40 -5.82 -43.06
C GLY A 585 -12.92 -5.42 -44.46
N GLU A 586 -13.25 -4.21 -44.92
CA GLU A 586 -12.95 -3.76 -46.30
C GLU A 586 -11.45 -3.58 -46.59
N ASP A 587 -10.67 -3.16 -45.60
CA ASP A 587 -9.23 -2.91 -45.76
C ASP A 587 -8.38 -4.17 -45.54
N TYR A 588 -8.87 -5.13 -44.74
CA TYR A 588 -8.23 -6.42 -44.56
C TYR A 588 -8.34 -7.34 -45.79
N ASP A 589 -9.44 -7.27 -46.55
CA ASP A 589 -9.62 -8.04 -47.79
C ASP A 589 -8.51 -7.75 -48.83
N LYS A 590 -7.96 -6.53 -48.82
CA LYS A 590 -6.88 -6.10 -49.74
C LYS A 590 -5.50 -6.63 -49.34
N SER A 591 -5.28 -7.05 -48.08
CA SER A 591 -3.95 -7.33 -47.50
C SER A 591 -3.78 -8.72 -46.85
N SER A 592 -4.81 -9.58 -46.87
CA SER A 592 -4.86 -10.87 -46.13
C SER A 592 -4.34 -12.11 -46.90
N GLN A 593 -3.70 -11.93 -48.05
CA GLN A 593 -3.28 -13.05 -48.93
C GLN A 593 -2.29 -14.01 -48.25
N THR A 594 -1.40 -13.48 -47.42
CA THR A 594 -0.37 -14.26 -46.70
C THR A 594 -0.99 -15.15 -45.63
N GLN A 595 -1.92 -14.60 -44.83
CA GLN A 595 -2.64 -15.30 -43.77
C GLN A 595 -3.53 -16.41 -44.36
N PHE A 596 -4.14 -16.16 -45.52
CA PHE A 596 -4.96 -17.15 -46.21
C PHE A 596 -4.13 -18.35 -46.71
N LYS A 597 -2.96 -18.13 -47.32
CA LYS A 597 -2.04 -19.22 -47.72
C LYS A 597 -1.60 -20.05 -46.51
N GLN A 598 -1.23 -19.39 -45.41
CA GLN A 598 -0.83 -20.06 -44.16
C GLN A 598 -1.97 -20.89 -43.57
N GLY A 599 -3.19 -20.35 -43.61
CA GLY A 599 -4.40 -21.05 -43.19
C GLY A 599 -4.64 -22.32 -44.01
N ASN A 600 -4.50 -22.25 -45.33
CA ASN A 600 -4.62 -23.44 -46.18
C ASN A 600 -3.55 -24.49 -45.88
N SER A 601 -2.30 -24.10 -45.62
CA SER A 601 -1.25 -25.04 -45.19
C SER A 601 -1.55 -25.70 -43.84
N LEU A 602 -2.16 -24.97 -42.89
CA LEU A 602 -2.63 -25.56 -41.63
C LEU A 602 -3.81 -26.51 -41.87
N ILE A 603 -4.77 -26.11 -42.71
CA ILE A 603 -5.92 -26.95 -43.11
C ILE A 603 -5.45 -28.25 -43.77
N GLU A 604 -4.40 -28.23 -44.60
CA GLU A 604 -3.86 -29.45 -45.23
C GLU A 604 -3.33 -30.46 -44.21
N LYS A 605 -2.77 -29.98 -43.09
CA LYS A 605 -2.14 -30.81 -42.04
C LYS A 605 -3.13 -31.46 -41.06
N ILE A 606 -4.40 -31.04 -41.06
CA ILE A 606 -5.43 -31.60 -40.16
C ILE A 606 -6.27 -32.70 -40.82
N SER A 607 -6.74 -33.64 -40.00
CA SER A 607 -7.67 -34.70 -40.41
C SER A 607 -9.08 -34.41 -39.92
N LEU A 608 -10.04 -34.22 -40.83
CA LEU A 608 -11.43 -33.91 -40.51
C LEU A 608 -12.31 -35.16 -40.66
N LYS A 609 -12.77 -35.72 -39.53
CA LYS A 609 -13.72 -36.83 -39.50
C LYS A 609 -15.14 -36.31 -39.69
N ASP A 610 -16.02 -37.18 -40.19
CA ASP A 610 -17.40 -36.79 -40.43
C ASP A 610 -18.13 -36.40 -39.14
N ASN A 611 -18.98 -35.37 -39.25
CA ASN A 611 -19.77 -34.82 -38.15
C ASN A 611 -18.96 -34.25 -36.96
N MET A 612 -17.67 -33.94 -37.16
CA MET A 612 -16.89 -33.25 -36.13
C MET A 612 -17.50 -31.88 -35.79
N LYS A 613 -17.43 -31.52 -34.51
CA LYS A 613 -17.70 -30.14 -34.06
C LYS A 613 -16.37 -29.38 -33.96
N VAL A 614 -16.21 -28.32 -34.75
CA VAL A 614 -14.98 -27.54 -34.86
C VAL A 614 -15.23 -26.12 -34.36
N LEU A 615 -14.27 -25.56 -33.63
CA LEU A 615 -14.27 -24.15 -33.24
C LEU A 615 -13.13 -23.43 -33.98
N ASP A 616 -13.43 -22.35 -34.70
CA ASP A 616 -12.43 -21.45 -35.27
C ASP A 616 -12.33 -20.17 -34.42
N ILE A 617 -11.16 -19.94 -33.81
CA ILE A 617 -10.90 -18.78 -32.95
C ILE A 617 -10.15 -17.72 -33.73
N GLY A 618 -10.75 -16.54 -33.87
CA GLY A 618 -10.22 -15.43 -34.63
C GLY A 618 -10.44 -15.61 -36.13
N CYS A 619 -11.70 -15.85 -36.53
CA CYS A 619 -12.05 -16.21 -37.90
C CYS A 619 -11.87 -15.07 -38.92
N GLY A 620 -11.70 -13.82 -38.46
CA GLY A 620 -11.67 -12.64 -39.32
C GLY A 620 -12.89 -12.58 -40.25
N ASN A 621 -12.64 -12.28 -41.52
CA ASN A 621 -13.65 -12.23 -42.58
C ASN A 621 -14.21 -13.62 -43.01
N GLY A 622 -13.85 -14.70 -42.31
CA GLY A 622 -14.39 -16.05 -42.52
C GLY A 622 -13.81 -16.81 -43.72
N ARG A 623 -12.87 -16.24 -44.49
CA ARG A 623 -12.33 -16.90 -45.71
C ARG A 623 -11.67 -18.25 -45.40
N THR A 624 -10.78 -18.30 -44.41
CA THR A 624 -10.10 -19.53 -44.00
C THR A 624 -11.08 -20.53 -43.37
N THR A 625 -12.02 -20.06 -42.56
CA THR A 625 -13.09 -20.87 -41.96
C THR A 625 -13.95 -21.57 -43.02
N ILE A 626 -14.27 -20.86 -44.11
CA ILE A 626 -15.04 -21.42 -45.23
C ILE A 626 -14.23 -22.50 -45.96
N GLU A 627 -12.93 -22.31 -46.17
CA GLU A 627 -12.08 -23.36 -46.78
C GLU A 627 -11.93 -24.58 -45.86
N LEU A 628 -11.83 -24.36 -44.55
CA LEU A 628 -11.85 -25.43 -43.55
C LEU A 628 -13.15 -26.25 -43.63
N TRP A 629 -14.30 -25.57 -43.74
CA TRP A 629 -15.60 -26.23 -43.93
C TRP A 629 -15.70 -26.95 -45.28
N LYS A 630 -15.24 -26.35 -46.38
CA LYS A 630 -15.24 -26.97 -47.72
C LYS A 630 -14.42 -28.25 -47.78
N LYS A 631 -13.36 -28.37 -46.98
CA LYS A 631 -12.56 -29.60 -46.91
C LYS A 631 -13.37 -30.81 -46.43
N ASN A 632 -14.36 -30.62 -45.54
CA ASN A 632 -15.34 -31.65 -45.21
C ASN A 632 -16.70 -31.00 -44.82
N PRO A 633 -17.65 -30.85 -45.76
CA PRO A 633 -18.94 -30.21 -45.50
C PRO A 633 -19.86 -30.93 -44.49
N SER A 634 -19.50 -32.14 -44.04
CA SER A 634 -20.26 -32.86 -43.03
C SER A 634 -20.06 -32.29 -41.61
N ILE A 635 -18.92 -31.63 -41.35
CA ILE A 635 -18.58 -31.03 -40.06
C ILE A 635 -19.49 -29.86 -39.72
N ARG A 636 -19.47 -29.45 -38.45
CA ARG A 636 -20.08 -28.21 -37.96
C ARG A 636 -18.99 -27.30 -37.46
N VAL A 637 -18.98 -26.04 -37.91
CA VAL A 637 -17.99 -25.06 -37.50
C VAL A 637 -18.68 -23.91 -36.79
N ASP A 638 -18.32 -23.71 -35.53
CA ASP A 638 -18.58 -22.49 -34.80
C ASP A 638 -17.35 -21.60 -34.95
N ALA A 639 -17.51 -20.34 -35.30
CA ALA A 639 -16.39 -19.45 -35.57
C ALA A 639 -16.65 -18.09 -34.96
N PHE A 640 -15.62 -17.48 -34.38
CA PHE A 640 -15.77 -16.14 -33.83
C PHE A 640 -14.56 -15.27 -34.03
N ASP A 641 -14.82 -13.97 -34.07
CA ASP A 641 -13.83 -12.92 -34.04
C ASP A 641 -14.30 -11.82 -33.08
N LEU A 642 -13.37 -10.99 -32.62
CA LEU A 642 -13.73 -9.84 -31.81
C LEU A 642 -14.30 -8.69 -32.65
N SER A 643 -13.86 -8.55 -33.91
CA SER A 643 -14.33 -7.47 -34.78
C SER A 643 -15.72 -7.79 -35.33
N GLU A 644 -16.72 -7.02 -34.88
CA GLU A 644 -18.10 -7.10 -35.40
C GLU A 644 -18.13 -6.96 -36.93
N SER A 645 -17.37 -6.01 -37.49
CA SER A 645 -17.29 -5.80 -38.94
C SER A 645 -16.72 -7.01 -39.70
N MET A 646 -15.79 -7.75 -39.10
CA MET A 646 -15.24 -8.98 -39.68
C MET A 646 -16.27 -10.10 -39.68
N VAL A 647 -16.99 -10.24 -38.56
CA VAL A 647 -18.07 -11.23 -38.40
C VAL A 647 -19.21 -10.94 -39.37
N GLU A 648 -19.63 -9.69 -39.52
CA GLU A 648 -20.64 -9.29 -40.51
C GLU A 648 -20.22 -9.68 -41.94
N ARG A 649 -18.96 -9.43 -42.30
CA ARG A 649 -18.41 -9.82 -43.61
C ARG A 649 -18.36 -11.34 -43.79
N ALA A 650 -18.01 -12.08 -42.74
CA ALA A 650 -18.00 -13.54 -42.75
C ALA A 650 -19.41 -14.12 -42.94
N ILE A 651 -20.41 -13.55 -42.25
CA ILE A 651 -21.83 -13.89 -42.39
C ILE A 651 -22.30 -13.64 -43.82
N GLN A 652 -22.03 -12.46 -44.39
CA GLN A 652 -22.38 -12.16 -45.78
C GLN A 652 -21.75 -13.16 -46.76
N THR A 653 -20.46 -13.46 -46.59
CA THR A 653 -19.75 -14.39 -47.48
C THR A 653 -20.31 -15.81 -47.38
N ARG A 654 -20.70 -16.26 -46.18
CA ARG A 654 -21.39 -17.55 -45.98
C ARG A 654 -22.74 -17.57 -46.70
N ASP A 655 -23.52 -16.51 -46.55
CA ASP A 655 -24.87 -16.41 -47.09
C ASP A 655 -24.85 -16.31 -48.62
N ASP A 656 -23.89 -15.57 -49.20
CA ASP A 656 -23.63 -15.49 -50.63
C ASP A 656 -23.28 -16.87 -51.23
N LEU A 657 -22.56 -17.70 -50.47
CA LEU A 657 -22.22 -19.07 -50.85
C LEU A 657 -23.33 -20.08 -50.52
N GLN A 658 -24.47 -19.63 -49.97
CA GLN A 658 -25.62 -20.46 -49.60
C GLN A 658 -25.27 -21.60 -48.62
N ILE A 659 -24.30 -21.39 -47.74
CA ILE A 659 -23.91 -22.36 -46.72
C ILE A 659 -24.91 -22.31 -45.56
N ASN A 660 -25.44 -23.45 -45.15
CA ASN A 660 -26.40 -23.53 -44.04
C ASN A 660 -25.77 -23.02 -42.73
N ALA A 661 -26.44 -22.06 -42.07
CA ALA A 661 -26.03 -21.50 -40.79
C ALA A 661 -26.00 -22.54 -39.64
N GLU A 662 -26.65 -23.69 -39.76
CA GLU A 662 -26.49 -24.80 -38.80
C GLU A 662 -25.16 -25.57 -38.96
N LYS A 663 -24.50 -25.40 -40.11
CA LYS A 663 -23.22 -26.04 -40.44
C LYS A 663 -22.03 -25.10 -40.25
N LEU A 664 -22.23 -23.79 -40.41
CA LEU A 664 -21.19 -22.76 -40.25
C LEU A 664 -21.77 -21.51 -39.59
N GLN A 665 -21.38 -21.27 -38.33
CA GLN A 665 -21.82 -20.13 -37.53
C GLN A 665 -20.68 -19.14 -37.33
N PHE A 666 -21.01 -17.85 -37.38
CA PHE A 666 -20.11 -16.75 -37.08
C PHE A 666 -20.74 -15.88 -36.00
N PHE A 667 -19.97 -15.51 -34.98
CA PHE A 667 -20.44 -14.63 -33.91
C PHE A 667 -19.30 -13.76 -33.36
N THR A 668 -19.66 -12.67 -32.71
CA THR A 668 -18.69 -11.78 -32.06
C THR A 668 -18.38 -12.27 -30.65
N LEU A 669 -17.11 -12.60 -30.38
CA LEU A 669 -16.67 -13.05 -29.05
C LEU A 669 -15.16 -12.81 -28.86
N SER A 670 -14.73 -12.51 -27.64
CA SER A 670 -13.31 -12.56 -27.28
C SER A 670 -12.90 -13.98 -26.89
N ALA A 671 -11.72 -14.45 -27.31
CA ALA A 671 -11.23 -15.77 -26.89
C ALA A 671 -11.04 -15.88 -25.35
N LEU A 672 -10.87 -14.74 -24.66
CA LEU A 672 -10.81 -14.69 -23.19
C LEU A 672 -12.20 -14.84 -22.54
N ASP A 673 -13.28 -14.59 -23.28
CA ASP A 673 -14.66 -14.78 -22.82
C ASP A 673 -15.23 -16.15 -23.21
N LEU A 674 -14.41 -17.01 -23.83
CA LEU A 674 -14.78 -18.39 -24.11
C LEU A 674 -15.08 -19.13 -22.80
N ASP A 675 -16.35 -19.50 -22.63
CA ASP A 675 -16.87 -20.24 -21.47
C ASP A 675 -17.71 -21.43 -21.91
N VAL A 676 -17.05 -22.37 -22.58
CA VAL A 676 -17.63 -23.63 -23.04
C VAL A 676 -16.74 -24.77 -22.58
N ARG A 677 -17.34 -25.93 -22.31
CA ARG A 677 -16.62 -27.10 -21.78
C ARG A 677 -16.98 -28.35 -22.57
N ASP A 678 -15.97 -29.12 -22.93
CA ASP A 678 -16.09 -30.46 -23.53
C ASP A 678 -17.00 -30.55 -24.76
N GLN A 679 -16.96 -29.53 -25.63
CA GLN A 679 -17.87 -29.43 -26.79
C GLN A 679 -17.21 -29.73 -28.13
N TYR A 680 -15.93 -29.42 -28.29
CA TYR A 680 -15.28 -29.38 -29.60
C TYR A 680 -14.29 -30.53 -29.79
N ASP A 681 -14.31 -31.06 -31.00
CA ASP A 681 -13.47 -32.16 -31.46
C ASP A 681 -12.13 -31.64 -31.99
N LEU A 682 -12.18 -30.44 -32.58
CA LEU A 682 -11.03 -29.70 -33.08
C LEU A 682 -11.20 -28.22 -32.74
N ILE A 683 -10.17 -27.60 -32.19
CA ILE A 683 -10.08 -26.13 -32.13
C ILE A 683 -9.00 -25.69 -33.12
N PHE A 684 -9.43 -24.90 -34.10
CA PHE A 684 -8.61 -24.33 -35.15
C PHE A 684 -8.37 -22.84 -34.85
N SER A 685 -7.18 -22.34 -35.15
CA SER A 685 -6.94 -20.90 -35.21
C SER A 685 -5.77 -20.61 -36.13
N ASN A 686 -5.90 -19.57 -36.96
CA ASN A 686 -4.87 -19.17 -37.89
C ASN A 686 -4.57 -17.68 -37.75
N ALA A 687 -3.31 -17.35 -37.49
CA ALA A 687 -2.79 -16.00 -37.43
C ALA A 687 -3.55 -15.04 -36.47
N SER A 688 -4.16 -15.55 -35.40
CA SER A 688 -4.94 -14.74 -34.45
C SER A 688 -4.40 -14.77 -33.01
N LEU A 689 -4.08 -15.94 -32.46
CA LEU A 689 -3.83 -16.05 -31.01
C LEU A 689 -2.59 -15.30 -30.50
N HIS A 690 -1.64 -14.95 -31.37
CA HIS A 690 -0.47 -14.16 -30.99
C HIS A 690 -0.82 -12.71 -30.59
N TRP A 691 -2.00 -12.22 -30.94
CA TRP A 691 -2.51 -10.91 -30.49
C TRP A 691 -2.99 -10.91 -29.04
N ILE A 692 -3.06 -12.09 -28.39
CA ILE A 692 -3.57 -12.23 -27.02
C ILE A 692 -2.39 -12.44 -26.06
N VAL A 693 -2.17 -11.44 -25.21
CA VAL A 693 -1.05 -11.42 -24.26
C VAL A 693 -1.25 -12.45 -23.12
N GLU A 694 -2.50 -12.68 -22.69
CA GLU A 694 -2.87 -13.66 -21.66
C GLU A 694 -2.89 -15.10 -22.17
N SER A 695 -1.82 -15.51 -22.87
CA SER A 695 -1.72 -16.78 -23.58
C SER A 695 -2.06 -17.99 -22.70
N GLN A 696 -1.57 -18.06 -21.46
CA GLN A 696 -1.90 -19.15 -20.53
C GLN A 696 -3.41 -19.24 -20.21
N THR A 697 -4.07 -18.12 -19.93
CA THR A 697 -5.51 -18.10 -19.63
C THR A 697 -6.32 -18.53 -20.86
N MET A 698 -5.93 -18.01 -22.02
CA MET A 698 -6.54 -18.38 -23.30
C MET A 698 -6.38 -19.87 -23.59
N TYR A 699 -5.17 -20.43 -23.50
CA TYR A 699 -4.95 -21.86 -23.76
C TYR A 699 -5.63 -22.76 -22.73
N GLN A 700 -5.80 -22.35 -21.47
CA GLN A 700 -6.63 -23.07 -20.49
C GLN A 700 -8.11 -23.10 -20.92
N LYS A 701 -8.65 -21.98 -21.42
CA LYS A 701 -10.02 -21.93 -21.95
C LYS A 701 -10.19 -22.81 -23.19
N ILE A 702 -9.23 -22.77 -24.11
CA ILE A 702 -9.18 -23.67 -25.28
C ILE A 702 -9.14 -25.14 -24.82
N PHE A 703 -8.30 -25.47 -23.85
CA PHE A 703 -8.24 -26.82 -23.27
C PHE A 703 -9.58 -27.25 -22.66
N HIS A 704 -10.26 -26.37 -21.93
CA HIS A 704 -11.57 -26.68 -21.36
C HIS A 704 -12.64 -26.89 -22.43
N ALA A 705 -12.62 -26.11 -23.52
CA ALA A 705 -13.57 -26.19 -24.62
C ALA A 705 -13.48 -27.51 -25.43
N LEU A 706 -12.31 -28.12 -25.50
CA LEU A 706 -12.13 -29.43 -26.13
C LEU A 706 -12.81 -30.55 -25.33
N ARG A 707 -13.40 -31.52 -26.02
CA ARG A 707 -13.77 -32.81 -25.42
C ARG A 707 -12.52 -33.67 -25.16
N SER A 708 -12.65 -34.72 -24.35
CA SER A 708 -11.63 -35.77 -24.27
C SER A 708 -11.43 -36.42 -25.64
N GLY A 709 -10.17 -36.60 -26.04
CA GLY A 709 -9.74 -36.98 -27.38
C GLY A 709 -9.82 -35.87 -28.44
N GLY A 710 -10.15 -34.63 -28.06
CA GLY A 710 -10.17 -33.47 -28.94
C GLY A 710 -8.76 -32.91 -29.19
N GLU A 711 -8.58 -32.25 -30.33
CA GLU A 711 -7.27 -31.76 -30.80
C GLU A 711 -7.27 -30.24 -31.04
N ILE A 712 -6.09 -29.62 -30.98
CA ILE A 712 -5.86 -28.26 -31.47
C ILE A 712 -5.02 -28.29 -32.75
N ALA A 713 -5.28 -27.34 -33.63
CA ALA A 713 -4.44 -27.03 -34.78
C ALA A 713 -4.34 -25.52 -34.89
N ILE A 714 -3.18 -24.96 -34.50
CA ILE A 714 -3.02 -23.52 -34.32
C ILE A 714 -1.78 -23.04 -35.04
N GLN A 715 -1.95 -22.02 -35.90
CA GLN A 715 -0.84 -21.33 -36.54
C GLN A 715 -0.69 -19.92 -35.95
N GLN A 716 0.53 -19.57 -35.55
CA GLN A 716 0.85 -18.21 -35.11
C GLN A 716 2.30 -17.79 -35.44
N GLY A 717 2.64 -16.54 -35.16
CA GLY A 717 4.01 -16.05 -35.31
C GLY A 717 4.94 -16.62 -34.24
N GLY A 718 6.16 -16.97 -34.64
CA GLY A 718 7.23 -17.41 -33.75
C GLY A 718 8.22 -16.28 -33.43
N LYS A 719 9.09 -16.53 -32.46
CA LYS A 719 10.13 -15.60 -31.99
C LYS A 719 10.84 -14.88 -33.13
N ASN A 720 11.02 -13.57 -32.98
CA ASN A 720 11.68 -12.67 -33.95
C ASN A 720 10.97 -12.51 -35.30
N CYS A 721 9.74 -13.02 -35.47
CA CYS A 721 8.99 -12.77 -36.69
C CYS A 721 8.91 -11.26 -36.99
N TYR A 722 9.19 -10.87 -38.24
CA TYR A 722 9.13 -9.49 -38.73
C TYR A 722 10.09 -8.51 -38.05
N MET A 723 11.14 -8.99 -37.37
CA MET A 723 12.07 -8.13 -36.62
C MET A 723 12.63 -6.98 -37.46
N GLY A 724 13.06 -7.25 -38.70
CA GLY A 724 13.55 -6.20 -39.60
C GLY A 724 12.49 -5.15 -39.98
N LEU A 725 11.23 -5.55 -40.14
CA LEU A 725 10.12 -4.63 -40.39
C LEU A 725 9.81 -3.78 -39.15
N HIS A 726 9.85 -4.38 -37.95
CA HIS A 726 9.75 -3.65 -36.69
C HIS A 726 10.87 -2.61 -36.55
N ASP A 727 12.09 -2.95 -36.96
CA ASP A 727 13.23 -2.03 -36.92
C ASP A 727 13.07 -0.86 -37.89
N ARG A 728 12.53 -1.10 -39.09
CA ARG A 728 12.16 -0.02 -40.03
C ARG A 728 11.10 0.92 -39.46
N VAL A 729 10.11 0.40 -38.73
CA VAL A 729 9.12 1.27 -38.06
C VAL A 729 9.79 2.11 -36.98
N LYS A 730 10.71 1.54 -36.19
CA LYS A 730 11.48 2.30 -35.18
C LYS A 730 12.33 3.39 -35.83
N GLU A 731 12.95 3.11 -36.97
CA GLU A 731 13.72 4.09 -37.74
C GLU A 731 12.82 5.23 -38.25
N ALA A 732 11.64 4.89 -38.80
CA ALA A 732 10.65 5.88 -39.22
C ALA A 732 10.20 6.77 -38.04
N ILE A 733 9.97 6.17 -36.86
CA ILE A 733 9.64 6.89 -35.62
C ILE A 733 10.74 7.87 -35.26
N VAL A 734 12.01 7.45 -35.32
CA VAL A 734 13.16 8.32 -35.02
C VAL A 734 13.28 9.46 -36.02
N GLN A 735 13.12 9.19 -37.31
CA GLN A 735 13.23 10.18 -38.37
C GLN A 735 12.14 11.26 -38.28
N LEU A 736 10.94 10.89 -37.81
CA LEU A 736 9.80 11.80 -37.65
C LEU A 736 9.78 12.53 -36.30
N ASP A 737 10.76 12.28 -35.43
CA ASP A 737 10.79 12.77 -34.05
C ASP A 737 9.57 12.31 -33.21
N TYR A 738 9.07 11.08 -33.46
CA TYR A 738 7.90 10.51 -32.80
C TYR A 738 8.23 9.63 -31.60
N GLN A 739 9.51 9.51 -31.21
CA GLN A 739 10.01 8.64 -30.14
C GLN A 739 9.21 8.81 -28.85
N MET A 740 8.78 10.03 -28.54
CA MET A 740 7.99 10.33 -27.34
C MET A 740 6.64 9.61 -27.26
N TYR A 741 5.99 9.29 -28.38
CA TYR A 741 4.72 8.55 -28.41
C TYR A 741 4.91 7.04 -28.13
N TYR A 742 6.14 6.56 -28.31
CA TYR A 742 6.53 5.17 -28.10
C TYR A 742 7.41 4.99 -26.87
N ALA A 743 7.66 6.06 -26.12
CA ALA A 743 8.32 5.99 -24.82
C ALA A 743 7.50 5.06 -23.90
N ASN A 744 8.13 3.97 -23.45
CA ASN A 744 7.53 2.97 -22.57
C ASN A 744 6.34 2.18 -23.19
N TRP A 745 6.27 2.07 -24.52
CA TRP A 745 5.29 1.25 -25.21
C TRP A 745 5.92 -0.04 -25.74
N THR A 746 5.27 -1.16 -25.48
CA THR A 746 5.63 -2.47 -26.04
C THR A 746 4.66 -2.85 -27.13
N TYR A 747 5.21 -3.41 -28.21
CA TYR A 747 4.40 -3.99 -29.27
C TYR A 747 3.57 -5.16 -28.69
N PRO A 748 2.22 -5.15 -28.82
CA PRO A 748 1.31 -6.01 -28.06
C PRO A 748 1.10 -7.39 -28.71
N ILE A 749 2.17 -8.02 -29.20
CA ILE A 749 2.12 -9.35 -29.79
C ILE A 749 3.05 -10.31 -29.04
N TYR A 750 2.55 -11.51 -28.77
CA TYR A 750 3.33 -12.61 -28.21
C TYR A 750 3.89 -13.50 -29.34
N TYR A 751 5.20 -13.45 -29.54
CA TYR A 751 5.95 -14.30 -30.47
C TYR A 751 6.82 -15.31 -29.72
N PRO A 752 6.27 -16.47 -29.31
CA PRO A 752 7.02 -17.43 -28.50
C PRO A 752 8.14 -18.10 -29.29
N ALA A 753 9.19 -18.54 -28.60
CA ALA A 753 10.06 -19.58 -29.16
C ALA A 753 9.30 -20.92 -29.18
N LYS A 754 9.71 -21.83 -30.06
CA LYS A 754 9.10 -23.17 -30.15
C LYS A 754 9.01 -23.87 -28.78
N ASN A 755 10.12 -23.94 -28.05
CA ASN A 755 10.18 -24.65 -26.77
C ASN A 755 9.27 -24.01 -25.71
N ASP A 756 9.21 -22.67 -25.66
CA ASP A 756 8.36 -21.94 -24.73
C ASP A 756 6.88 -22.20 -25.04
N TYR A 757 6.54 -22.28 -26.34
CA TYR A 757 5.19 -22.61 -26.77
C TYR A 757 4.80 -24.05 -26.41
N GLU A 758 5.70 -25.02 -26.60
CA GLU A 758 5.48 -26.42 -26.19
C GLU A 758 5.27 -26.53 -24.66
N GLN A 759 6.08 -25.83 -23.87
CA GLN A 759 5.95 -25.79 -22.41
C GLN A 759 4.64 -25.14 -21.96
N LEU A 760 4.22 -24.05 -22.62
CA LEU A 760 2.96 -23.38 -22.36
C LEU A 760 1.78 -24.35 -22.55
N LEU A 761 1.72 -25.04 -23.69
CA LEU A 761 0.69 -26.04 -23.97
C LEU A 761 0.72 -27.17 -22.92
N HIS A 762 1.92 -27.66 -22.57
CA HIS A 762 2.07 -28.69 -21.55
C HIS A 762 1.53 -28.24 -20.19
N SER A 763 1.82 -27.00 -19.78
CA SER A 763 1.35 -26.43 -18.51
C SER A 763 -0.17 -26.25 -18.44
N CYS A 764 -0.82 -26.10 -19.59
CA CYS A 764 -2.28 -26.00 -19.71
C CYS A 764 -2.97 -27.37 -19.71
N GLY A 765 -2.22 -28.47 -19.70
CA GLY A 765 -2.73 -29.84 -19.63
C GLY A 765 -2.78 -30.59 -20.97
N PHE A 766 -2.36 -29.96 -22.07
CA PHE A 766 -2.31 -30.63 -23.37
C PHE A 766 -1.29 -31.79 -23.40
N LYS A 767 -1.59 -32.79 -24.22
CA LYS A 767 -0.77 -33.98 -24.48
C LYS A 767 -0.45 -34.09 -25.98
N ASN A 768 0.45 -35.01 -26.33
CA ASN A 768 0.88 -35.25 -27.71
C ASN A 768 1.27 -33.96 -28.46
N ILE A 769 1.98 -33.07 -27.76
CA ILE A 769 2.32 -31.74 -28.25
C ILE A 769 3.38 -31.85 -29.33
N HIS A 770 3.08 -31.29 -30.49
CA HIS A 770 3.99 -31.15 -31.61
C HIS A 770 3.92 -29.71 -32.14
N VAL A 771 5.05 -28.99 -32.09
CA VAL A 771 5.16 -27.67 -32.70
C VAL A 771 6.16 -27.73 -33.85
N GLU A 772 5.68 -27.49 -35.06
CA GLU A 772 6.51 -27.30 -36.24
C GLU A 772 6.92 -25.82 -36.34
N SER A 773 8.21 -25.57 -36.58
CA SER A 773 8.77 -24.24 -36.77
C SER A 773 9.20 -24.09 -38.22
N VAL A 774 8.69 -23.05 -38.86
CA VAL A 774 8.97 -22.70 -40.25
C VAL A 774 9.54 -21.29 -40.28
N GLU A 775 10.78 -21.16 -40.73
CA GLU A 775 11.50 -19.89 -40.85
C GLU A 775 11.84 -19.62 -42.31
N THR A 776 11.63 -18.39 -42.76
CA THR A 776 11.98 -17.94 -44.12
C THR A 776 12.57 -16.54 -44.09
N ASP A 777 13.32 -16.17 -45.12
CA ASP A 777 13.80 -14.80 -45.31
C ASP A 777 12.69 -13.83 -45.77
N GLY A 778 11.51 -14.37 -46.10
CA GLY A 778 10.32 -13.64 -46.48
C GLY A 778 10.34 -13.11 -47.92
N GLU A 779 11.32 -13.50 -48.74
CA GLU A 779 11.43 -13.07 -50.15
C GLU A 779 10.28 -13.63 -51.02
N GLU A 780 9.63 -14.72 -50.60
CA GLU A 780 8.48 -15.33 -51.26
C GLU A 780 7.16 -14.54 -51.11
N PHE A 781 7.09 -13.60 -50.17
CA PHE A 781 5.91 -12.79 -49.92
C PHE A 781 5.99 -11.45 -50.67
N ALA A 782 5.42 -11.42 -51.89
CA ALA A 782 5.24 -10.18 -52.62
C ALA A 782 4.42 -9.17 -51.79
N ASN A 783 4.93 -7.94 -51.66
CA ASN A 783 4.31 -6.84 -50.91
C ASN A 783 4.22 -7.07 -49.38
N LEU A 784 5.12 -7.84 -48.78
CA LEU A 784 5.11 -8.07 -47.32
C LEU A 784 5.16 -6.76 -46.53
N GLU A 785 5.90 -5.76 -47.00
CA GLU A 785 6.01 -4.45 -46.37
C GLU A 785 4.67 -3.71 -46.38
N ASP A 786 3.94 -3.72 -47.49
CA ASP A 786 2.60 -3.13 -47.57
C ASP A 786 1.63 -3.87 -46.66
N ASN A 787 1.68 -5.21 -46.65
CA ASN A 787 0.84 -6.02 -45.75
C ASN A 787 1.16 -5.72 -44.29
N PHE A 788 2.44 -5.58 -43.94
CA PHE A 788 2.87 -5.19 -42.60
C PHE A 788 2.43 -3.75 -42.28
N ALA A 789 2.51 -2.82 -43.23
CA ALA A 789 2.03 -1.44 -43.04
C ALA A 789 0.51 -1.35 -42.81
N ASN A 790 -0.26 -2.32 -43.31
CA ASN A 790 -1.71 -2.37 -43.18
C ASN A 790 -2.19 -3.15 -41.94
N ALA A 791 -1.42 -4.15 -41.48
CA ALA A 791 -1.81 -5.00 -40.36
C ALA A 791 -0.80 -4.96 -39.19
N GLY A 792 0.47 -5.26 -39.46
CA GLY A 792 1.53 -5.27 -38.44
C GLY A 792 1.83 -3.90 -37.84
N MET A 793 1.61 -2.80 -38.56
CA MET A 793 1.84 -1.45 -38.08
C MET A 793 0.67 -0.87 -37.28
N LEU A 794 -0.50 -1.50 -37.25
CA LEU A 794 -1.67 -0.95 -36.55
C LEU A 794 -1.38 -0.59 -35.09
N PRO A 795 -0.71 -1.46 -34.29
CA PRO A 795 -0.34 -1.08 -32.93
C PRO A 795 0.50 0.19 -32.86
N TYR A 796 1.42 0.39 -33.81
CA TYR A 796 2.23 1.60 -33.87
C TYR A 796 1.37 2.81 -34.26
N ILE A 797 0.52 2.66 -35.26
CA ILE A 797 -0.32 3.71 -35.82
C ILE A 797 -1.33 4.21 -34.78
N HIS A 798 -1.95 3.31 -34.01
CA HIS A 798 -2.95 3.67 -33.00
C HIS A 798 -2.39 4.47 -31.82
N ARG A 799 -1.06 4.51 -31.65
CA ARG A 799 -0.39 5.35 -30.63
C ARG A 799 -0.36 6.83 -30.99
N LEU A 800 -0.53 7.18 -32.26
CA LEU A 800 -0.43 8.56 -32.70
C LEU A 800 -1.80 9.26 -32.59
N PRO A 801 -1.85 10.49 -32.06
CA PRO A 801 -3.11 11.15 -31.72
C PRO A 801 -3.87 11.69 -32.94
N ASP A 802 -3.18 11.96 -34.05
CA ASP A 802 -3.75 12.62 -35.24
C ASP A 802 -3.60 11.78 -36.52
N PRO A 803 -4.62 11.72 -37.39
CA PRO A 803 -4.57 10.99 -38.66
C PRO A 803 -3.41 11.36 -39.60
N ASN A 804 -2.94 12.61 -39.61
CA ASN A 804 -1.82 13.00 -40.47
C ASN A 804 -0.51 12.39 -39.96
N MET A 805 -0.32 12.29 -38.65
CA MET A 805 0.84 11.64 -38.06
C MET A 805 0.86 10.14 -38.38
N LYS A 806 -0.30 9.49 -38.29
CA LYS A 806 -0.51 8.09 -38.68
C LYS A 806 -0.06 7.85 -40.13
N ASN A 807 -0.55 8.68 -41.05
CA ASN A 807 -0.21 8.60 -42.46
C ASN A 807 1.28 8.89 -42.71
N LYS A 808 1.86 9.89 -42.04
CA LYS A 808 3.29 10.20 -42.13
C LYS A 808 4.18 9.05 -41.68
N LEU A 809 3.84 8.40 -40.56
CA LEU A 809 4.58 7.24 -40.07
C LEU A 809 4.53 6.09 -41.08
N LYS A 810 3.33 5.75 -41.57
CA LYS A 810 3.12 4.70 -42.56
C LYS A 810 3.91 4.95 -43.85
N ASN A 811 3.83 6.18 -44.39
CA ASN A 811 4.55 6.55 -45.61
C ASN A 811 6.07 6.54 -45.41
N THR A 812 6.56 7.05 -44.27
CA THR A 812 8.00 7.07 -43.96
C THR A 812 8.55 5.65 -43.80
N PHE A 813 7.79 4.75 -43.17
CA PHE A 813 8.13 3.34 -43.10
C PHE A 813 8.25 2.72 -44.50
N LEU A 814 7.27 2.93 -45.39
CA LEU A 814 7.30 2.40 -46.75
C LEU A 814 8.46 2.98 -47.58
N GLU A 815 8.75 4.28 -47.42
CA GLU A 815 9.91 4.91 -48.05
C GLU A 815 11.24 4.31 -47.57
N LEU A 816 11.38 4.05 -46.26
CA LEU A 816 12.58 3.40 -45.71
C LEU A 816 12.73 1.97 -46.21
N CYS A 817 11.62 1.24 -46.35
CA CYS A 817 11.62 -0.11 -46.92
C CYS A 817 12.04 -0.11 -48.39
N ALA A 818 11.64 0.92 -49.16
CA ALA A 818 12.00 1.05 -50.58
C ALA A 818 13.46 1.50 -50.80
N ARG A 819 14.03 2.31 -49.88
CA ARG A 819 15.38 2.86 -50.00
C ARG A 819 16.48 1.88 -49.59
N ASN A 820 16.23 1.03 -48.60
CA ASN A 820 17.19 0.09 -48.05
C ASN A 820 16.63 -1.34 -48.13
N LYS A 821 17.47 -2.33 -48.48
CA LYS A 821 17.05 -3.75 -48.38
C LYS A 821 16.62 -4.01 -46.94
N THR A 822 15.34 -4.26 -46.74
CA THR A 822 14.74 -4.51 -45.44
C THR A 822 14.71 -6.00 -45.19
N ASP A 823 15.11 -6.39 -43.98
CA ASP A 823 14.99 -7.78 -43.53
C ASP A 823 13.51 -8.14 -43.36
N LYS A 824 13.08 -9.15 -44.10
CA LYS A 824 11.71 -9.63 -44.20
C LYS A 824 11.51 -10.96 -43.47
N TYR A 825 12.47 -11.35 -42.63
CA TYR A 825 12.45 -12.61 -41.89
C TYR A 825 11.07 -12.91 -41.28
N THR A 826 10.57 -14.10 -41.58
CA THR A 826 9.32 -14.61 -41.01
C THR A 826 9.57 -15.89 -40.25
N HIS A 827 8.88 -16.04 -39.12
CA HIS A 827 8.91 -17.25 -38.31
C HIS A 827 7.47 -17.62 -37.96
N ARG A 828 7.08 -18.86 -38.27
CA ARG A 828 5.74 -19.39 -38.09
C ARG A 828 5.81 -20.66 -37.27
N LEU A 829 4.92 -20.77 -36.29
CA LEU A 829 4.74 -21.96 -35.49
C LEU A 829 3.39 -22.59 -35.81
N TYR A 830 3.40 -23.88 -36.11
CA TYR A 830 2.20 -24.71 -36.29
C TYR A 830 2.14 -25.70 -35.13
N ALA A 831 1.21 -25.50 -34.21
CA ALA A 831 1.06 -26.31 -33.02
C ALA A 831 -0.12 -27.28 -33.14
N PHE A 832 0.15 -28.52 -32.79
CA PHE A 832 -0.80 -29.62 -32.69
C PHE A 832 -0.70 -30.25 -31.31
N ALA A 833 -1.82 -30.48 -30.65
CA ALA A 833 -1.85 -31.14 -29.35
C ALA A 833 -3.26 -31.70 -29.07
N SER A 834 -3.38 -32.59 -28.09
CA SER A 834 -4.64 -33.23 -27.72
C SER A 834 -5.00 -33.04 -26.25
N LYS A 835 -6.30 -33.14 -25.95
CA LYS A 835 -6.82 -33.33 -24.59
C LYS A 835 -7.10 -34.82 -24.38
N GLU A 836 -6.43 -35.44 -23.42
CA GLU A 836 -6.67 -36.85 -23.04
C GLU A 836 -7.75 -36.96 -21.96
#